data_AF-A0A557QK02-F1
#
_entry.id   AF-A0A557QK02-F1
#
_cell.length_a   1.000
_cell.length_b   1.000
_cell.length_c   1.000
_cell.angle_alpha   90.00
_cell.angle_beta   90.00
_cell.angle_gamma   90.00
#
_symmetry.space_group_name_H-M   'P 1'
#
loop_
_entity.id
_entity.type
_entity.pdbx_description
1 polymer ?
#
loop_
_entity_poly.entity_id
_entity_poly.type
_entity_poly.pdbx_seq_one_letter_code
_entity_poly.pdbx_strand_id
1 'polypeptide(L)'
;MHRKKFGSVRRSLPAISLFVASFGISPLPTYAVTMDVLGVDGSDGVNGSGGTNGGSATATLPLNNDNTSSAKATGGQGGWAGDKYLGVGVINGQPSVLGSGGDGGSATADGNSTVLSGSASVLGQATGGAGGVAAGVGYDGGEGGDASAKARGMSGGNGSYYGVAARAVGGSGGSSYFGDGGNGGSAVGASSGHFVGFGNASLINEVVGGAGGTASYGSGRGGDGGVASIGSTYGQQGSGHLSVRTDAIGGNGGSGYSGASGGNGADTSIVDGARGSSNNSLSLSQFAKGGDGGYSENAFAGNGGDALSRLVQTFWPYSERSVSGVVTASGGRGGTTSTGAAGNSGNATAYISIGTDHFGSTARATARAISPSTPWVVGGKANADASASSRGVGFAEASAYAAGNGGHANASSMTNHSFEVGSGTARRYIHPVIKAGASAQVGENTANASDVAQQVNSVAMTGFSGGASKVLPNLSGGSNGIEAFSYADGLLASGQFDSLVNGHNAIKASFVAGAERRMIGTGVIGANYSEFATGQRTYTGSAQYSYTFDQATDVLLGLMDFSGYDALNPMALDFSIANAGQTMFSRSFITLSDARGFFVNNAINLGSFVGQVDLAINFSLTADVSQGAAFSYLLAAGSATIAPVPEPSQFAMLLAGLAVVSLTVHRRVRRP
;
A
#
# COMPACT_ATOMS: atom_id res chain seq x y z
N MET A 1 32.68 -77.27 -6.22
CA MET A 1 32.63 -78.26 -7.31
C MET A 1 31.28 -78.16 -8.01
N HIS A 2 31.31 -77.89 -9.34
CA HIS A 2 30.29 -78.11 -10.38
C HIS A 2 28.85 -77.57 -10.24
N ARG A 3 28.12 -77.25 -11.32
CA ARG A 3 28.33 -76.61 -12.64
C ARG A 3 26.93 -76.65 -13.30
N LYS A 4 26.48 -75.53 -13.87
CA LYS A 4 25.55 -75.41 -15.04
C LYS A 4 24.10 -75.95 -14.85
N LYS A 5 23.04 -75.46 -15.51
CA LYS A 5 22.88 -74.84 -16.84
C LYS A 5 21.76 -73.79 -16.83
N PHE A 6 21.99 -72.70 -17.57
CA PHE A 6 20.93 -71.84 -18.13
C PHE A 6 20.23 -72.56 -19.29
N GLY A 7 18.90 -72.46 -19.35
CA GLY A 7 18.07 -72.82 -20.49
C GLY A 7 17.15 -71.66 -20.83
N SER A 8 17.26 -71.14 -22.05
CA SER A 8 16.39 -70.10 -22.59
C SER A 8 15.07 -70.68 -23.08
N VAL A 9 13.95 -70.05 -22.73
CA VAL A 9 12.68 -70.22 -23.45
C VAL A 9 12.05 -68.84 -23.66
N ARG A 10 12.01 -68.40 -24.91
CA ARG A 10 11.08 -67.36 -25.39
C ARG A 10 9.80 -68.07 -25.81
N ARG A 11 8.62 -67.60 -25.36
CA ARG A 11 7.39 -67.53 -26.18
C ARG A 11 6.23 -66.81 -25.44
N SER A 12 5.70 -65.81 -26.16
CA SER A 12 4.35 -65.25 -26.19
C SER A 12 3.59 -64.98 -24.88
N LEU A 13 3.43 -63.69 -24.57
CA LEU A 13 2.37 -63.19 -23.70
C LEU A 13 1.08 -63.01 -24.52
N PRO A 14 -0.08 -63.52 -24.08
CA PRO A 14 -1.37 -63.15 -24.64
C PRO A 14 -1.87 -61.83 -24.03
N ALA A 15 -2.72 -61.14 -24.80
CA ALA A 15 -3.38 -59.89 -24.42
C ALA A 15 -4.15 -60.01 -23.10
N ILE A 16 -3.82 -59.16 -22.13
CA ILE A 16 -4.61 -58.96 -20.92
C ILE A 16 -5.60 -57.82 -21.21
N SER A 17 -6.85 -58.18 -21.44
CA SER A 17 -7.98 -57.25 -21.40
C SER A 17 -8.11 -56.71 -19.97
N LEU A 18 -7.85 -55.42 -19.79
CA LEU A 18 -8.05 -54.73 -18.52
C LEU A 18 -9.55 -54.47 -18.32
N PHE A 19 -10.17 -55.34 -17.52
CA PHE A 19 -11.51 -55.11 -16.97
C PHE A 19 -11.44 -53.92 -16.01
N VAL A 20 -12.02 -52.77 -16.38
CA VAL A 20 -12.25 -51.65 -15.46
C VAL A 20 -13.47 -52.00 -14.61
N ALA A 21 -13.24 -52.69 -13.49
CA ALA A 21 -14.22 -52.78 -12.42
C ALA A 21 -14.23 -51.44 -11.67
N SER A 22 -15.37 -50.75 -11.74
CA SER A 22 -15.66 -49.58 -10.91
C SER A 22 -15.74 -50.03 -9.44
N PHE A 23 -14.62 -49.97 -8.73
CA PHE A 23 -14.63 -50.04 -7.28
C PHE A 23 -15.16 -48.71 -6.76
N GLY A 24 -16.39 -48.73 -6.21
CA GLY A 24 -16.92 -47.64 -5.42
C GLY A 24 -16.04 -47.43 -4.20
N ILE A 25 -15.13 -46.46 -4.28
CA ILE A 25 -14.31 -46.03 -3.15
C ILE A 25 -15.25 -45.26 -2.22
N SER A 26 -15.73 -45.95 -1.18
CA SER A 26 -16.38 -45.28 -0.05
C SER A 26 -15.39 -44.24 0.52
N PRO A 27 -15.80 -42.99 0.82
CA PRO A 27 -14.89 -41.99 1.34
C PRO A 27 -14.28 -42.48 2.65
N LEU A 28 -12.97 -42.75 2.62
CA LEU A 28 -12.20 -43.11 3.80
C LEU A 28 -12.33 -41.98 4.84
N PRO A 29 -12.36 -42.31 6.15
CA PRO A 29 -12.43 -41.32 7.20
C PRO A 29 -11.27 -40.33 7.09
N THR A 30 -11.59 -39.06 7.35
CA THR A 30 -10.67 -37.93 7.28
C THR A 30 -9.67 -38.05 8.42
N TYR A 31 -8.45 -38.52 8.16
CA TYR A 31 -7.39 -38.55 9.17
C TYR A 31 -6.65 -37.20 9.18
N ALA A 32 -6.32 -36.74 10.40
CA ALA A 32 -5.50 -35.57 10.63
C ALA A 32 -4.13 -36.01 11.13
N VAL A 33 -3.07 -35.61 10.43
CA VAL A 33 -1.70 -35.85 10.88
C VAL A 33 -1.17 -34.58 11.54
N THR A 34 -0.85 -34.69 12.82
CA THR A 34 -0.26 -33.60 13.61
C THR A 34 1.06 -34.06 14.20
N MET A 35 2.10 -33.24 14.06
CA MET A 35 3.38 -33.40 14.73
C MET A 35 3.67 -32.13 15.53
N ASP A 36 3.98 -32.30 16.81
CA ASP A 36 4.34 -31.22 17.74
C ASP A 36 5.67 -31.57 18.41
N VAL A 37 6.65 -30.68 18.31
CA VAL A 37 8.01 -30.87 18.82
C VAL A 37 8.42 -29.68 19.67
N LEU A 38 8.85 -29.96 20.89
CA LEU A 38 9.32 -28.95 21.85
C LEU A 38 10.82 -29.12 22.06
N GLY A 39 11.53 -27.99 22.04
CA GLY A 39 12.91 -27.89 22.45
C GLY A 39 13.02 -28.00 23.97
N VAL A 40 14.17 -28.50 24.45
CA VAL A 40 14.45 -28.60 25.88
C VAL A 40 14.92 -27.26 26.39
N ASP A 41 14.40 -26.76 27.50
CA ASP A 41 14.88 -25.51 28.08
C ASP A 41 16.33 -25.62 28.54
N GLY A 42 17.07 -24.53 28.40
CA GLY A 42 18.40 -24.35 28.95
C GLY A 42 18.34 -24.34 30.49
N SER A 43 19.35 -24.94 31.10
CA SER A 43 19.57 -24.88 32.54
C SER A 43 20.12 -23.53 32.96
N ASP A 44 19.65 -23.04 34.11
CA ASP A 44 20.25 -21.89 34.78
C ASP A 44 21.71 -22.20 35.16
N GLY A 45 22.54 -21.18 35.10
CA GLY A 45 23.91 -21.20 35.57
C GLY A 45 23.97 -21.35 37.09
N VAL A 46 24.98 -22.06 37.57
CA VAL A 46 25.25 -22.25 39.01
C VAL A 46 26.63 -21.68 39.34
N ASN A 47 26.76 -21.05 40.51
CA ASN A 47 28.01 -20.47 41.01
C ASN A 47 28.67 -19.51 40.00
N GLY A 48 27.84 -18.71 39.32
CA GLY A 48 28.28 -17.65 38.44
C GLY A 48 28.70 -18.06 37.03
N SER A 49 28.34 -19.25 36.56
CA SER A 49 28.37 -19.55 35.13
C SER A 49 27.25 -18.81 34.38
N GLY A 50 27.42 -18.61 33.08
CA GLY A 50 26.31 -18.25 32.20
C GLY A 50 25.22 -19.32 32.18
N GLY A 51 24.03 -18.93 31.72
CA GLY A 51 22.94 -19.88 31.45
C GLY A 51 23.25 -20.72 30.20
N THR A 52 22.71 -21.93 30.12
CA THR A 52 22.86 -22.76 28.91
C THR A 52 21.79 -22.44 27.88
N ASN A 53 22.08 -22.69 26.61
CA ASN A 53 21.14 -22.40 25.52
C ASN A 53 19.96 -23.37 25.53
N GLY A 54 18.80 -22.87 25.09
CA GLY A 54 17.64 -23.69 24.80
C GLY A 54 17.87 -24.62 23.61
N GLY A 55 17.35 -25.82 23.69
CA GLY A 55 17.40 -26.81 22.63
C GLY A 55 16.49 -26.45 21.45
N SER A 56 16.93 -26.75 20.23
CA SER A 56 16.14 -26.52 19.02
C SER A 56 15.04 -27.56 18.83
N ALA A 57 13.95 -27.16 18.18
CA ALA A 57 12.85 -28.04 17.79
C ALA A 57 12.71 -28.13 16.26
N THR A 58 12.47 -29.33 15.75
CA THR A 58 12.19 -29.55 14.31
C THR A 58 11.02 -30.51 14.14
N ALA A 59 9.92 -30.01 13.58
CA ALA A 59 8.75 -30.79 13.21
C ALA A 59 8.63 -30.85 11.69
N THR A 60 8.83 -32.03 11.11
CA THR A 60 8.76 -32.24 9.65
C THR A 60 7.75 -33.33 9.35
N LEU A 61 6.64 -32.95 8.71
CA LEU A 61 5.70 -33.91 8.18
C LEU A 61 6.15 -34.38 6.81
N PRO A 62 6.36 -35.70 6.60
CA PRO A 62 6.58 -36.23 5.26
C PRO A 62 5.33 -35.99 4.41
N LEU A 63 5.51 -36.06 3.08
CA LEU A 63 4.39 -36.10 2.13
C LEU A 63 3.37 -37.15 2.58
N ASN A 64 2.16 -36.71 2.88
CA ASN A 64 1.03 -37.55 3.25
C ASN A 64 -0.17 -37.23 2.36
N ASN A 65 -1.14 -38.13 2.35
CA ASN A 65 -2.38 -38.00 1.57
C ASN A 65 -3.57 -37.58 2.44
N ASP A 66 -3.31 -36.98 3.59
CA ASP A 66 -4.32 -36.59 4.55
C ASP A 66 -4.88 -35.20 4.26
N ASN A 67 -6.17 -35.02 4.51
CA ASN A 67 -6.85 -33.76 4.22
C ASN A 67 -6.43 -32.63 5.17
N THR A 68 -5.78 -32.96 6.29
CA THR A 68 -5.31 -32.02 7.30
C THR A 68 -3.94 -32.44 7.83
N SER A 69 -2.93 -31.57 7.68
CA SER A 69 -1.55 -31.84 8.08
C SER A 69 -0.98 -30.64 8.84
N SER A 70 -0.50 -30.84 10.07
CA SER A 70 -0.02 -29.77 10.95
C SER A 70 1.35 -30.11 11.55
N ALA A 71 2.40 -29.36 11.19
CA ALA A 71 3.71 -29.42 11.82
C ALA A 71 3.89 -28.22 12.76
N LYS A 72 4.22 -28.47 14.03
CA LYS A 72 4.46 -27.44 15.05
C LYS A 72 5.79 -27.65 15.74
N ALA A 73 6.62 -26.62 15.80
CA ALA A 73 7.91 -26.64 16.51
C ALA A 73 8.04 -25.43 17.43
N THR A 74 8.46 -25.65 18.67
CA THR A 74 8.75 -24.58 19.64
C THR A 74 10.13 -24.77 20.22
N GLY A 75 11.03 -23.80 20.07
CA GLY A 75 12.37 -23.86 20.65
C GLY A 75 12.35 -23.73 22.18
N GLY A 76 13.32 -24.34 22.85
CA GLY A 76 13.47 -24.25 24.31
C GLY A 76 13.94 -22.87 24.74
N GLN A 77 13.62 -22.46 25.97
CA GLN A 77 14.07 -21.19 26.54
C GLN A 77 15.57 -21.22 26.85
N GLY A 78 16.24 -20.07 26.80
CA GLY A 78 17.59 -19.91 27.31
C GLY A 78 17.64 -19.86 28.84
N GLY A 79 18.64 -20.51 29.42
CA GLY A 79 18.89 -20.52 30.87
C GLY A 79 19.36 -19.16 31.37
N TRP A 80 19.14 -18.89 32.65
CA TRP A 80 19.56 -17.64 33.29
C TRP A 80 21.00 -17.77 33.76
N ALA A 81 21.75 -16.67 33.81
CA ALA A 81 23.04 -16.64 34.50
C ALA A 81 22.87 -16.84 36.02
N GLY A 82 23.90 -17.41 36.67
CA GLY A 82 23.89 -17.68 38.12
C GLY A 82 23.85 -16.41 38.99
N ASP A 83 23.30 -16.55 40.22
CA ASP A 83 23.12 -15.53 41.26
C ASP A 83 22.25 -14.31 40.90
N LYS A 84 20.96 -14.59 40.72
CA LYS A 84 19.86 -13.66 40.37
C LYS A 84 19.65 -12.44 41.30
N TYR A 85 20.28 -12.40 42.49
CA TYR A 85 19.87 -11.44 43.55
C TYR A 85 20.95 -10.89 44.49
N LEU A 86 22.23 -11.23 44.39
CA LEU A 86 23.21 -10.81 45.40
C LEU A 86 24.34 -10.00 44.77
N GLY A 87 24.27 -8.68 44.98
CA GLY A 87 25.34 -7.77 44.63
C GLY A 87 26.64 -8.19 45.29
N VAL A 88 27.69 -8.35 44.47
CA VAL A 88 29.13 -8.30 44.79
C VAL A 88 29.44 -8.68 46.24
N GLY A 89 28.98 -9.84 46.66
CA GLY A 89 29.11 -10.34 48.03
C GLY A 89 29.82 -11.67 47.95
N VAL A 90 31.08 -11.69 48.35
CA VAL A 90 31.92 -12.88 48.36
C VAL A 90 31.26 -13.96 49.24
N ILE A 91 30.55 -14.91 48.65
CA ILE A 91 30.09 -16.10 49.37
C ILE A 91 31.30 -17.03 49.47
N ASN A 92 31.81 -17.24 50.68
CA ASN A 92 32.91 -18.17 50.98
C ASN A 92 34.27 -17.89 50.29
N GLY A 93 34.67 -16.64 50.10
CA GLY A 93 36.02 -16.29 49.62
C GLY A 93 36.23 -16.48 48.11
N GLN A 94 35.20 -16.83 47.34
CA GLN A 94 35.24 -16.88 45.88
C GLN A 94 34.60 -15.60 45.30
N PRO A 95 35.22 -14.95 44.29
CA PRO A 95 34.59 -13.85 43.57
C PRO A 95 33.24 -14.32 43.00
N SER A 96 32.20 -13.48 43.04
CA SER A 96 30.97 -13.76 42.30
C SER A 96 31.35 -13.88 40.82
N VAL A 97 31.24 -15.08 40.26
CA VAL A 97 31.41 -15.26 38.83
C VAL A 97 30.12 -14.77 38.17
N LEU A 98 30.25 -14.04 37.08
CA LEU A 98 29.17 -13.35 36.38
C LEU A 98 29.10 -13.95 34.98
N GLY A 99 27.93 -13.91 34.34
CA GLY A 99 27.72 -14.62 33.08
C GLY A 99 26.58 -14.08 32.23
N SER A 100 26.67 -14.35 30.93
CA SER A 100 25.61 -14.05 29.96
C SER A 100 24.41 -14.97 30.14
N GLY A 101 23.24 -14.52 29.70
CA GLY A 101 22.08 -15.39 29.54
C GLY A 101 22.30 -16.41 28.42
N GLY A 102 21.73 -17.60 28.53
CA GLY A 102 21.76 -18.57 27.43
C GLY A 102 20.82 -18.15 26.31
N ASP A 103 21.14 -18.49 25.07
CA ASP A 103 20.27 -18.16 23.93
C ASP A 103 19.01 -19.04 23.90
N GLY A 104 17.95 -18.55 23.28
CA GLY A 104 16.76 -19.33 22.99
C GLY A 104 16.99 -20.34 21.85
N GLY A 105 16.36 -21.50 21.96
CA GLY A 105 16.42 -22.55 20.94
C GLY A 105 15.68 -22.17 19.65
N SER A 106 16.19 -22.61 18.50
CA SER A 106 15.53 -22.35 17.21
C SER A 106 14.36 -23.32 16.97
N ALA A 107 13.37 -22.91 16.18
CA ALA A 107 12.26 -23.76 15.76
C ALA A 107 12.13 -23.88 14.24
N THR A 108 11.94 -25.10 13.74
CA THR A 108 11.65 -25.36 12.32
C THR A 108 10.41 -26.24 12.17
N ALA A 109 9.42 -25.79 11.40
CA ALA A 109 8.23 -26.57 11.08
C ALA A 109 8.02 -26.67 9.57
N ASP A 110 7.90 -27.89 9.03
CA ASP A 110 7.58 -28.16 7.61
C ASP A 110 6.34 -29.04 7.50
N GLY A 111 5.20 -28.43 7.14
CA GLY A 111 3.94 -29.11 6.89
C GLY A 111 3.77 -29.44 5.40
N ASN A 112 3.37 -30.67 5.09
CA ASN A 112 3.17 -31.11 3.71
C ASN A 112 1.92 -32.01 3.56
N SER A 113 1.16 -31.85 2.48
CA SER A 113 0.03 -32.70 2.13
C SER A 113 -0.22 -32.73 0.61
N THR A 114 -0.58 -33.91 0.09
CA THR A 114 -1.03 -34.14 -1.28
C THR A 114 -2.32 -34.95 -1.28
N VAL A 115 -3.45 -34.28 -1.48
CA VAL A 115 -4.77 -34.90 -1.48
C VAL A 115 -5.23 -35.23 -2.90
N LEU A 116 -5.53 -36.50 -3.17
CA LEU A 116 -6.02 -36.95 -4.49
C LEU A 116 -7.45 -36.48 -4.78
N SER A 117 -8.31 -36.44 -3.76
CA SER A 117 -9.68 -35.91 -3.86
C SER A 117 -10.18 -35.29 -2.55
N GLY A 118 -10.85 -34.14 -2.64
CA GLY A 118 -11.37 -33.40 -1.46
C GLY A 118 -10.55 -32.16 -1.10
N SER A 119 -10.82 -31.60 0.07
CA SER A 119 -10.17 -30.39 0.62
C SER A 119 -8.81 -30.73 1.25
N ALA A 120 -7.85 -29.81 1.19
CA ALA A 120 -6.54 -29.93 1.83
C ALA A 120 -6.28 -28.72 2.75
N SER A 121 -5.84 -28.98 3.98
CA SER A 121 -5.45 -27.95 4.96
C SER A 121 -4.07 -28.27 5.53
N VAL A 122 -3.09 -27.41 5.27
CA VAL A 122 -1.70 -27.61 5.71
C VAL A 122 -1.25 -26.45 6.58
N LEU A 123 -0.67 -26.76 7.73
CA LEU A 123 -0.09 -25.79 8.66
C LEU A 123 1.36 -26.16 8.97
N GLY A 124 2.27 -25.20 8.78
CA GLY A 124 3.60 -25.19 9.40
C GLY A 124 3.66 -24.04 10.40
N GLN A 125 3.98 -24.33 11.67
CA GLN A 125 4.06 -23.32 12.72
C GLN A 125 5.36 -23.47 13.51
N ALA A 126 6.20 -22.43 13.54
CA ALA A 126 7.45 -22.41 14.27
C ALA A 126 7.52 -21.21 15.22
N THR A 127 7.93 -21.44 16.46
CA THR A 127 8.14 -20.41 17.48
C THR A 127 9.52 -20.57 18.11
N GLY A 128 10.40 -19.58 17.98
CA GLY A 128 11.70 -19.61 18.64
C GLY A 128 11.59 -19.47 20.16
N GLY A 129 12.54 -20.05 20.90
CA GLY A 129 12.63 -19.89 22.35
C GLY A 129 13.15 -18.50 22.73
N ALA A 130 12.81 -17.98 23.91
CA ALA A 130 13.35 -16.70 24.37
C ALA A 130 14.77 -16.86 24.91
N GLY A 131 15.56 -15.79 24.85
CA GLY A 131 16.86 -15.71 25.48
C GLY A 131 16.77 -15.58 27.01
N GLY A 132 17.82 -16.03 27.68
CA GLY A 132 17.98 -16.03 29.12
C GLY A 132 18.49 -14.70 29.67
N VAL A 133 18.41 -14.54 31.00
CA VAL A 133 18.81 -13.30 31.68
C VAL A 133 20.30 -13.35 32.05
N ALA A 134 21.04 -12.28 31.79
CA ALA A 134 22.43 -12.12 32.20
C ALA A 134 22.58 -11.53 33.59
N ALA A 135 23.69 -11.83 34.26
CA ALA A 135 24.06 -11.26 35.55
C ALA A 135 25.50 -10.74 35.50
N GLY A 136 25.67 -9.44 35.78
CA GLY A 136 26.99 -8.80 35.94
C GLY A 136 27.39 -7.78 34.87
N VAL A 137 28.44 -7.00 35.18
CA VAL A 137 28.98 -5.95 34.29
C VAL A 137 29.65 -6.57 33.07
N GLY A 138 29.26 -6.11 31.87
CA GLY A 138 29.84 -6.56 30.61
C GLY A 138 29.30 -7.88 30.08
N TYR A 139 28.15 -8.34 30.59
CA TYR A 139 27.46 -9.55 30.10
C TYR A 139 26.10 -9.19 29.54
N ASP A 140 25.76 -9.83 28.43
CA ASP A 140 24.56 -9.53 27.65
C ASP A 140 23.50 -10.61 27.84
N GLY A 141 22.24 -10.19 27.76
CA GLY A 141 21.11 -11.11 27.74
C GLY A 141 21.22 -12.07 26.54
N GLY A 142 20.75 -13.30 26.69
CA GLY A 142 20.81 -14.29 25.60
C GLY A 142 19.95 -13.85 24.42
N GLU A 143 20.30 -14.23 23.21
CA GLU A 143 19.49 -13.90 22.04
C GLU A 143 18.20 -14.74 21.99
N GLY A 144 17.16 -14.21 21.35
CA GLY A 144 15.97 -15.00 21.04
C GLY A 144 16.24 -16.00 19.91
N GLY A 145 15.66 -17.19 20.00
CA GLY A 145 15.79 -18.23 18.99
C GLY A 145 15.08 -17.90 17.69
N ASP A 146 15.66 -18.31 16.56
CA ASP A 146 15.05 -18.14 15.24
C ASP A 146 13.88 -19.09 14.98
N ALA A 147 12.93 -18.68 14.12
CA ALA A 147 11.82 -19.51 13.68
C ALA A 147 11.72 -19.64 12.16
N SER A 148 11.48 -20.86 11.67
CA SER A 148 11.32 -21.19 10.25
C SER A 148 10.08 -22.04 10.01
N ALA A 149 9.09 -21.53 9.28
CA ALA A 149 7.86 -22.25 8.98
C ALA A 149 7.65 -22.43 7.48
N LYS A 150 7.34 -23.66 7.06
CA LYS A 150 7.02 -24.02 5.67
C LYS A 150 5.73 -24.81 5.63
N ALA A 151 4.90 -24.53 4.62
CA ALA A 151 3.68 -25.28 4.38
C ALA A 151 3.47 -25.54 2.88
N ARG A 152 3.17 -26.78 2.50
CA ARG A 152 2.95 -27.19 1.11
C ARG A 152 1.68 -28.03 0.97
N GLY A 153 0.76 -27.59 0.12
CA GLY A 153 -0.51 -28.31 -0.12
C GLY A 153 -0.78 -28.54 -1.61
N MET A 154 -1.05 -29.78 -2.00
CA MET A 154 -1.48 -30.14 -3.34
C MET A 154 -2.86 -30.79 -3.30
N SER A 155 -3.77 -30.43 -4.21
CA SER A 155 -5.05 -31.12 -4.38
C SER A 155 -5.41 -31.37 -5.83
N GLY A 156 -5.75 -32.64 -6.13
CA GLY A 156 -6.21 -33.09 -7.44
C GLY A 156 -7.74 -33.17 -7.60
N GLY A 157 -8.53 -32.90 -6.55
CA GLY A 157 -9.98 -33.13 -6.56
C GLY A 157 -10.86 -31.90 -6.61
N ASN A 158 -12.19 -32.11 -6.68
CA ASN A 158 -13.20 -31.08 -6.50
C ASN A 158 -13.51 -30.88 -4.99
N GLY A 159 -12.59 -30.26 -4.26
CA GLY A 159 -12.82 -29.78 -2.90
C GLY A 159 -13.51 -28.42 -2.89
N SER A 160 -14.19 -28.05 -1.80
CA SER A 160 -14.80 -26.72 -1.65
C SER A 160 -13.81 -25.66 -1.14
N TYR A 161 -12.78 -26.06 -0.40
CA TYR A 161 -11.81 -25.14 0.23
C TYR A 161 -10.42 -25.75 0.38
N TYR A 162 -9.38 -24.97 0.09
CA TYR A 162 -7.98 -25.32 0.30
C TYR A 162 -7.27 -24.28 1.17
N GLY A 163 -6.57 -24.70 2.20
CA GLY A 163 -5.83 -23.81 3.10
C GLY A 163 -4.38 -24.24 3.24
N VAL A 164 -3.42 -23.35 2.98
CA VAL A 164 -2.00 -23.60 3.27
C VAL A 164 -1.47 -22.42 4.06
N ALA A 165 -1.01 -22.68 5.29
CA ALA A 165 -0.59 -21.65 6.22
C ALA A 165 0.83 -21.93 6.74
N ALA A 166 1.73 -20.96 6.62
CA ALA A 166 3.01 -20.95 7.31
C ALA A 166 3.03 -19.81 8.34
N ARG A 167 3.44 -20.11 9.57
CA ARG A 167 3.49 -19.15 10.68
C ARG A 167 4.82 -19.26 11.42
N ALA A 168 5.66 -18.23 11.35
CA ALA A 168 6.95 -18.19 12.05
C ALA A 168 7.01 -17.00 13.01
N VAL A 169 7.39 -17.26 14.26
CA VAL A 169 7.56 -16.22 15.30
C VAL A 169 8.91 -16.38 15.97
N GLY A 170 9.80 -15.38 15.83
CA GLY A 170 11.09 -15.37 16.49
C GLY A 170 10.94 -15.24 18.01
N GLY A 171 11.88 -15.82 18.76
CA GLY A 171 11.92 -15.72 20.21
C GLY A 171 12.31 -14.32 20.68
N SER A 172 11.87 -13.89 21.86
CA SER A 172 12.31 -12.62 22.43
C SER A 172 13.75 -12.70 22.96
N GLY A 173 14.49 -11.61 22.88
CA GLY A 173 15.79 -11.49 23.53
C GLY A 173 15.71 -11.44 25.05
N GLY A 174 16.80 -11.87 25.69
CA GLY A 174 16.99 -11.93 27.13
C GLY A 174 17.38 -10.58 27.74
N SER A 175 17.23 -10.44 29.06
CA SER A 175 17.54 -9.17 29.74
C SER A 175 18.95 -9.14 30.32
N SER A 176 19.52 -7.94 30.49
CA SER A 176 20.76 -7.71 31.24
C SER A 176 20.62 -6.58 32.26
N TYR A 177 21.35 -6.70 33.38
CA TYR A 177 21.41 -5.70 34.45
C TYR A 177 22.57 -4.72 34.35
N PHE A 178 23.61 -4.99 33.56
CA PHE A 178 24.79 -4.14 33.45
C PHE A 178 25.51 -4.30 32.09
N GLY A 179 24.80 -4.84 31.10
CA GLY A 179 25.23 -5.02 29.72
C GLY A 179 24.04 -4.83 28.80
N ASP A 180 24.13 -5.34 27.58
CA ASP A 180 23.10 -5.15 26.57
C ASP A 180 21.98 -6.19 26.73
N GLY A 181 20.76 -5.79 26.33
CA GLY A 181 19.67 -6.75 26.16
C GLY A 181 19.95 -7.63 24.94
N GLY A 182 19.60 -8.91 25.01
CA GLY A 182 19.75 -9.82 23.88
C GLY A 182 18.86 -9.40 22.71
N ASN A 183 19.28 -9.65 21.49
CA ASN A 183 18.45 -9.35 20.31
C ASN A 183 17.25 -10.31 20.22
N GLY A 184 16.17 -9.85 19.58
CA GLY A 184 15.07 -10.73 19.21
C GLY A 184 15.45 -11.68 18.08
N GLY A 185 14.94 -12.90 18.12
CA GLY A 185 15.15 -13.92 17.10
C GLY A 185 14.49 -13.57 15.77
N SER A 186 15.07 -13.99 14.66
CA SER A 186 14.52 -13.78 13.32
C SER A 186 13.43 -14.80 13.00
N ALA A 187 12.55 -14.45 12.07
CA ALA A 187 11.50 -15.35 11.60
C ALA A 187 11.47 -15.41 10.07
N VAL A 188 11.27 -16.62 9.53
CA VAL A 188 11.15 -16.89 8.10
C VAL A 188 9.96 -17.79 7.83
N GLY A 189 9.10 -17.40 6.89
CA GLY A 189 7.93 -18.18 6.48
C GLY A 189 7.86 -18.41 4.98
N ALA A 190 7.37 -19.58 4.54
CA ALA A 190 7.07 -19.86 3.14
C ALA A 190 5.87 -20.80 2.97
N SER A 191 5.02 -20.56 1.97
CA SER A 191 3.83 -21.37 1.73
C SER A 191 3.60 -21.60 0.23
N SER A 192 3.35 -22.84 -0.20
CA SER A 192 3.06 -23.12 -1.61
C SER A 192 1.87 -24.05 -1.79
N GLY A 193 1.11 -23.87 -2.87
CA GLY A 193 0.05 -24.82 -3.19
C GLY A 193 -0.37 -24.89 -4.65
N HIS A 194 -0.89 -26.06 -5.03
CA HIS A 194 -1.39 -26.36 -6.37
C HIS A 194 -2.74 -27.07 -6.28
N PHE A 195 -3.78 -26.46 -6.86
CA PHE A 195 -5.17 -26.91 -6.72
C PHE A 195 -5.85 -27.04 -8.07
N VAL A 196 -6.32 -28.25 -8.43
CA VAL A 196 -6.89 -28.53 -9.76
C VAL A 196 -8.42 -28.35 -9.81
N GLY A 197 -9.08 -28.16 -8.67
CA GLY A 197 -10.55 -28.09 -8.55
C GLY A 197 -11.20 -26.69 -8.68
N PHE A 198 -12.54 -26.67 -8.54
CA PHE A 198 -13.38 -25.47 -8.60
C PHE A 198 -13.53 -24.73 -7.26
N GLY A 199 -13.16 -25.34 -6.13
CA GLY A 199 -13.26 -24.70 -4.81
C GLY A 199 -12.29 -23.54 -4.64
N ASN A 200 -12.45 -22.75 -3.58
CA ASN A 200 -11.57 -21.61 -3.30
C ASN A 200 -10.28 -22.09 -2.62
N ALA A 201 -9.14 -21.45 -2.89
CA ALA A 201 -7.91 -21.69 -2.16
C ALA A 201 -7.39 -20.44 -1.48
N SER A 202 -6.77 -20.63 -0.32
CA SER A 202 -6.16 -19.60 0.49
C SER A 202 -4.76 -20.04 0.90
N LEU A 203 -3.76 -19.23 0.57
CA LEU A 203 -2.41 -19.34 1.09
C LEU A 203 -2.14 -18.17 2.02
N ILE A 204 -1.66 -18.47 3.21
CA ILE A 204 -1.32 -17.48 4.24
C ILE A 204 0.12 -17.74 4.68
N ASN A 205 0.92 -16.69 4.70
CA ASN A 205 2.26 -16.73 5.25
C ASN A 205 2.41 -15.57 6.24
N GLU A 206 2.64 -15.87 7.50
CA GLU A 206 2.68 -14.91 8.59
C GLU A 206 4.02 -15.05 9.33
N VAL A 207 4.77 -13.96 9.40
CA VAL A 207 6.13 -13.96 9.93
C VAL A 207 6.31 -12.78 10.87
N VAL A 208 6.73 -13.05 12.10
CA VAL A 208 6.91 -12.03 13.15
C VAL A 208 8.29 -12.20 13.78
N GLY A 209 9.09 -11.14 13.74
CA GLY A 209 10.38 -11.10 14.43
C GLY A 209 10.20 -11.03 15.95
N GLY A 210 11.15 -11.59 16.69
CA GLY A 210 11.16 -11.55 18.14
C GLY A 210 11.41 -10.15 18.68
N ALA A 211 10.88 -9.81 19.85
CA ALA A 211 11.21 -8.53 20.50
C ALA A 211 12.63 -8.55 21.07
N GLY A 212 13.31 -7.40 21.08
CA GLY A 212 14.58 -7.23 21.76
C GLY A 212 14.45 -7.27 23.30
N GLY A 213 15.54 -7.65 23.94
CA GLY A 213 15.66 -7.81 25.39
C GLY A 213 15.93 -6.49 26.12
N THR A 214 15.72 -6.48 27.44
CA THR A 214 15.87 -5.25 28.24
C THR A 214 17.31 -5.07 28.73
N ALA A 215 17.82 -3.84 28.71
CA ALA A 215 19.03 -3.45 29.43
C ALA A 215 18.70 -2.54 30.61
N SER A 216 19.32 -2.78 31.75
CA SER A 216 19.23 -1.92 32.94
C SER A 216 20.61 -1.44 33.35
N TYR A 217 20.67 -0.24 33.95
CA TYR A 217 21.86 0.39 34.56
C TYR A 217 23.06 0.64 33.63
N GLY A 218 23.60 1.86 33.71
CA GLY A 218 24.87 2.19 33.04
C GLY A 218 24.72 2.48 31.55
N SER A 219 25.75 2.19 30.76
CA SER A 219 25.84 2.51 29.32
C SER A 219 25.27 1.43 28.39
N GLY A 220 24.55 0.44 28.92
CA GLY A 220 23.98 -0.64 28.13
C GLY A 220 22.87 -0.16 27.18
N ARG A 221 22.45 -1.04 26.28
CA ARG A 221 21.39 -0.80 25.30
C ARG A 221 20.43 -1.98 25.25
N GLY A 222 19.12 -1.71 25.22
CA GLY A 222 18.12 -2.75 24.95
C GLY A 222 18.40 -3.43 23.61
N GLY A 223 18.13 -4.72 23.51
CA GLY A 223 18.41 -5.49 22.29
C GLY A 223 17.58 -4.99 21.12
N ASP A 224 18.07 -5.18 19.91
CA ASP A 224 17.30 -4.84 18.71
C ASP A 224 16.20 -5.88 18.46
N GLY A 225 15.14 -5.47 17.79
CA GLY A 225 14.08 -6.39 17.35
C GLY A 225 14.60 -7.37 16.29
N GLY A 226 14.03 -8.58 16.26
CA GLY A 226 14.31 -9.59 15.26
C GLY A 226 13.68 -9.28 13.91
N VAL A 227 14.31 -9.75 12.83
CA VAL A 227 13.85 -9.49 11.46
C VAL A 227 12.76 -10.50 11.06
N ALA A 228 11.69 -10.01 10.42
CA ALA A 228 10.69 -10.86 9.76
C ALA A 228 10.92 -10.91 8.25
N SER A 229 11.08 -12.11 7.69
CA SER A 229 11.35 -12.32 6.26
C SER A 229 10.36 -13.27 5.61
N ILE A 230 9.78 -12.85 4.50
CA ILE A 230 8.96 -13.70 3.63
C ILE A 230 9.89 -14.43 2.66
N GLY A 231 9.85 -15.76 2.68
CA GLY A 231 10.47 -16.60 1.66
C GLY A 231 9.65 -16.59 0.36
N SER A 232 9.07 -17.72 -0.02
CA SER A 232 8.18 -17.80 -1.19
C SER A 232 6.75 -18.12 -0.78
N THR A 233 5.80 -17.33 -1.29
CA THR A 233 4.36 -17.61 -1.16
C THR A 233 3.73 -17.68 -2.55
N TYR A 234 3.44 -18.91 -3.00
CA TYR A 234 3.00 -19.16 -4.38
C TYR A 234 1.83 -20.14 -4.45
N GLY A 235 0.72 -19.71 -5.05
CA GLY A 235 -0.45 -20.55 -5.30
C GLY A 235 -0.74 -20.74 -6.78
N GLN A 236 -1.19 -21.92 -7.18
CA GLN A 236 -1.80 -22.16 -8.49
C GLN A 236 -3.17 -22.78 -8.32
N GLN A 237 -4.12 -22.29 -9.10
CA GLN A 237 -5.47 -22.81 -9.06
C GLN A 237 -6.04 -22.99 -10.47
N GLY A 238 -6.78 -24.08 -10.66
CA GLY A 238 -7.52 -24.37 -11.87
C GLY A 238 -8.61 -23.32 -12.10
N SER A 239 -9.81 -23.53 -11.56
CA SER A 239 -11.01 -22.76 -11.95
C SER A 239 -11.68 -21.96 -10.83
N GLY A 240 -11.22 -22.10 -9.58
CA GLY A 240 -11.75 -21.35 -8.42
C GLY A 240 -11.01 -20.05 -8.12
N HIS A 241 -11.45 -19.34 -7.07
CA HIS A 241 -10.76 -18.15 -6.56
C HIS A 241 -9.51 -18.54 -5.77
N LEU A 242 -8.37 -17.91 -6.09
CA LEU A 242 -7.12 -18.03 -5.34
C LEU A 242 -6.86 -16.76 -4.54
N SER A 243 -6.71 -16.89 -3.23
CA SER A 243 -6.27 -15.83 -2.32
C SER A 243 -4.87 -16.14 -1.79
N VAL A 244 -3.94 -15.19 -1.93
CA VAL A 244 -2.56 -15.32 -1.45
C VAL A 244 -2.24 -14.12 -0.57
N ARG A 245 -1.94 -14.36 0.72
CA ARG A 245 -1.65 -13.32 1.70
C ARG A 245 -0.28 -13.57 2.35
N THR A 246 0.53 -12.52 2.43
CA THR A 246 1.81 -12.53 3.16
C THR A 246 1.88 -11.36 4.13
N ASP A 247 2.14 -11.65 5.40
CA ASP A 247 2.29 -10.66 6.46
C ASP A 247 3.68 -10.81 7.09
N ALA A 248 4.47 -9.74 7.13
CA ALA A 248 5.74 -9.67 7.84
C ALA A 248 5.72 -8.50 8.83
N ILE A 249 6.12 -8.78 10.06
CA ILE A 249 6.14 -7.80 11.16
C ILE A 249 7.49 -7.88 11.86
N GLY A 250 8.30 -6.83 11.74
CA GLY A 250 9.56 -6.70 12.46
C GLY A 250 9.35 -6.71 13.97
N GLY A 251 10.33 -7.28 14.68
CA GLY A 251 10.36 -7.27 16.13
C GLY A 251 10.55 -5.86 16.68
N ASN A 252 9.93 -5.58 17.83
CA ASN A 252 10.14 -4.32 18.52
C ASN A 252 11.51 -4.30 19.21
N GLY A 253 12.11 -3.13 19.34
CA GLY A 253 13.33 -2.93 20.13
C GLY A 253 13.09 -3.06 21.64
N GLY A 254 14.13 -3.50 22.35
CA GLY A 254 14.13 -3.69 23.79
C GLY A 254 14.26 -2.39 24.58
N SER A 255 13.85 -2.41 25.86
CA SER A 255 13.87 -1.21 26.71
C SER A 255 15.23 -0.97 27.36
N GLY A 256 15.55 0.30 27.63
CA GLY A 256 16.70 0.75 28.42
C GLY A 256 16.28 1.51 29.69
N TYR A 257 16.78 1.08 30.85
CA TYR A 257 16.51 1.71 32.16
C TYR A 257 17.77 2.24 32.85
N SER A 258 17.62 3.21 33.76
CA SER A 258 18.72 3.70 34.62
C SER A 258 19.97 4.16 33.84
N GLY A 259 19.76 4.89 32.73
CA GLY A 259 20.81 5.40 31.85
C GLY A 259 21.07 4.57 30.59
N ALA A 260 20.48 3.37 30.47
CA ALA A 260 20.59 2.55 29.27
C ALA A 260 19.71 3.09 28.12
N SER A 261 20.19 2.91 26.89
CA SER A 261 19.47 3.29 25.66
C SER A 261 18.45 2.22 25.25
N GLY A 262 17.41 2.60 24.52
CA GLY A 262 16.46 1.66 23.92
C GLY A 262 17.04 1.00 22.66
N GLY A 263 16.64 -0.23 22.38
CA GLY A 263 16.97 -0.95 21.14
C GLY A 263 16.13 -0.48 19.96
N ASN A 264 16.62 -0.66 18.74
CA ASN A 264 15.87 -0.31 17.53
C ASN A 264 14.83 -1.38 17.21
N GLY A 265 13.71 -0.96 16.62
CA GLY A 265 12.77 -1.87 15.98
C GLY A 265 13.33 -2.37 14.64
N ALA A 266 12.96 -3.59 14.25
CA ALA A 266 13.46 -4.22 13.04
C ALA A 266 12.82 -3.66 11.77
N ASP A 267 13.63 -3.46 10.74
CA ASP A 267 13.13 -3.17 9.39
C ASP A 267 12.37 -4.38 8.81
N THR A 268 11.43 -4.12 7.91
CA THR A 268 10.67 -5.18 7.24
C THR A 268 10.50 -4.87 5.76
N SER A 269 10.83 -5.85 4.91
CA SER A 269 10.72 -5.73 3.46
C SER A 269 10.05 -6.96 2.87
N ILE A 270 8.98 -6.74 2.10
CA ILE A 270 8.33 -7.75 1.28
C ILE A 270 8.45 -7.30 -0.16
N VAL A 271 9.11 -8.12 -0.98
CA VAL A 271 9.29 -7.88 -2.40
C VAL A 271 8.71 -9.07 -3.15
N ASP A 272 7.58 -8.85 -3.81
CA ASP A 272 6.89 -9.85 -4.61
C ASP A 272 6.64 -11.15 -3.81
N GLY A 273 6.34 -11.03 -2.51
CA GLY A 273 6.15 -12.16 -1.60
C GLY A 273 4.91 -12.99 -1.90
N ALA A 274 3.77 -12.33 -2.13
CA ALA A 274 2.52 -12.95 -2.59
C ALA A 274 2.49 -13.08 -4.12
N ARG A 275 2.49 -14.32 -4.63
CA ARG A 275 2.39 -14.64 -6.06
C ARG A 275 1.38 -15.75 -6.30
N GLY A 276 0.82 -15.81 -7.50
CA GLY A 276 0.01 -16.96 -7.88
C GLY A 276 -0.60 -16.86 -9.27
N SER A 277 -1.35 -17.88 -9.65
CA SER A 277 -2.13 -17.91 -10.90
C SER A 277 -3.47 -18.63 -10.71
N SER A 278 -4.52 -18.16 -11.39
CA SER A 278 -5.86 -18.78 -11.37
C SER A 278 -6.54 -18.58 -12.71
N ASN A 279 -7.32 -19.56 -13.21
CA ASN A 279 -8.09 -19.36 -14.44
C ASN A 279 -9.37 -18.51 -14.26
N ASN A 280 -9.65 -18.02 -13.05
CA ASN A 280 -10.86 -17.25 -12.73
C ASN A 280 -10.53 -15.95 -12.02
N SER A 281 -10.24 -15.99 -10.72
CA SER A 281 -9.92 -14.79 -9.95
C SER A 281 -8.76 -15.01 -8.99
N LEU A 282 -7.91 -14.00 -8.89
CA LEU A 282 -6.70 -13.99 -8.06
C LEU A 282 -6.72 -12.76 -7.14
N SER A 283 -6.58 -12.97 -5.84
CA SER A 283 -6.33 -11.92 -4.85
C SER A 283 -4.92 -12.09 -4.28
N LEU A 284 -4.12 -11.03 -4.35
CA LEU A 284 -2.79 -10.95 -3.77
C LEU A 284 -2.80 -9.88 -2.67
N SER A 285 -2.29 -10.20 -1.49
CA SER A 285 -2.18 -9.25 -0.38
C SER A 285 -0.80 -9.35 0.26
N GLN A 286 -0.15 -8.22 0.48
CA GLN A 286 1.11 -8.13 1.22
C GLN A 286 1.03 -7.04 2.29
N PHE A 287 1.48 -7.35 3.50
CA PHE A 287 1.53 -6.43 4.62
C PHE A 287 2.92 -6.47 5.26
N ALA A 288 3.67 -5.37 5.16
CA ALA A 288 4.95 -5.17 5.82
C ALA A 288 4.79 -4.15 6.96
N LYS A 289 5.21 -4.50 8.18
CA LYS A 289 5.26 -3.57 9.31
C LYS A 289 6.65 -3.58 9.95
N GLY A 290 7.29 -2.43 10.03
CA GLY A 290 8.52 -2.26 10.81
C GLY A 290 8.25 -2.33 12.32
N GLY A 291 9.25 -2.79 13.08
CA GLY A 291 9.18 -2.88 14.53
C GLY A 291 9.20 -1.52 15.21
N ASP A 292 8.55 -1.38 16.35
CA ASP A 292 8.61 -0.15 17.14
C ASP A 292 9.97 -0.06 17.86
N GLY A 293 10.50 1.15 18.01
CA GLY A 293 11.71 1.43 18.78
C GLY A 293 11.50 1.26 20.28
N GLY A 294 12.56 0.86 20.97
CA GLY A 294 12.57 0.60 22.40
C GLY A 294 12.56 1.88 23.25
N TYR A 295 11.91 1.81 24.41
CA TYR A 295 11.89 2.88 25.41
C TYR A 295 13.28 3.13 26.02
N SER A 296 13.58 4.37 26.41
CA SER A 296 14.70 4.69 27.29
C SER A 296 14.29 5.64 28.41
N GLU A 297 14.64 5.37 29.66
CA GLU A 297 14.30 6.29 30.76
C GLU A 297 14.99 7.65 30.62
N ASN A 298 16.32 7.65 30.45
CA ASN A 298 17.16 8.85 30.58
C ASN A 298 18.17 9.03 29.44
N ALA A 299 18.15 8.15 28.43
CA ALA A 299 19.12 8.13 27.33
C ALA A 299 18.38 8.14 25.97
N PHE A 300 19.05 7.69 24.91
CA PHE A 300 18.45 7.62 23.58
C PHE A 300 17.45 6.47 23.52
N ALA A 301 16.21 6.77 23.17
CA ALA A 301 15.25 5.74 22.81
C ALA A 301 15.55 5.20 21.40
N GLY A 302 15.18 3.96 21.12
CA GLY A 302 15.49 3.31 19.85
C GLY A 302 14.65 3.83 18.70
N ASN A 303 15.16 3.75 17.48
CA ASN A 303 14.40 4.11 16.29
C ASN A 303 13.37 3.03 15.93
N GLY A 304 12.25 3.43 15.32
CA GLY A 304 11.34 2.50 14.68
C GLY A 304 11.91 2.00 13.35
N GLY A 305 11.59 0.76 12.99
CA GLY A 305 12.05 0.13 11.75
C GLY A 305 11.27 0.62 10.52
N ASP A 306 11.93 0.66 9.38
CA ASP A 306 11.34 0.98 8.08
C ASP A 306 10.51 -0.19 7.54
N ALA A 307 9.48 0.12 6.74
CA ALA A 307 8.64 -0.87 6.07
C ALA A 307 8.60 -0.66 4.55
N LEU A 308 8.89 -1.73 3.79
CA LEU A 308 8.74 -1.79 2.34
C LEU A 308 7.79 -2.95 1.96
N SER A 309 6.75 -2.64 1.18
CA SER A 309 5.93 -3.66 0.52
C SER A 309 5.85 -3.33 -0.97
N ARG A 310 6.45 -4.19 -1.81
CA ARG A 310 6.49 -4.04 -3.28
C ARG A 310 5.87 -5.26 -3.94
N LEU A 311 4.85 -5.08 -4.78
CA LEU A 311 4.24 -6.15 -5.58
C LEU A 311 4.15 -5.75 -7.05
N VAL A 312 4.79 -6.51 -7.93
CA VAL A 312 4.75 -6.31 -9.39
C VAL A 312 4.37 -7.63 -10.03
N GLN A 313 3.22 -7.66 -10.70
CA GLN A 313 2.75 -8.85 -11.41
C GLN A 313 2.12 -8.45 -12.74
N THR A 314 2.48 -9.18 -13.79
CA THR A 314 1.86 -9.05 -15.11
C THR A 314 1.44 -10.43 -15.59
N PHE A 315 0.20 -10.57 -16.02
CA PHE A 315 -0.43 -11.84 -16.35
C PHE A 315 -0.63 -11.96 -17.87
N TRP A 316 0.07 -12.93 -18.47
CA TRP A 316 0.15 -13.17 -19.92
C TRP A 316 -0.19 -14.61 -20.28
N PRO A 317 -0.64 -14.80 -21.53
CA PRO A 317 -2.06 -14.80 -21.89
C PRO A 317 -2.74 -16.08 -21.38
N TYR A 318 -4.03 -16.01 -21.01
CA TYR A 318 -4.95 -17.13 -20.75
C TYR A 318 -5.30 -17.57 -19.32
N SER A 319 -4.76 -17.00 -18.23
CA SER A 319 -5.16 -17.44 -16.89
C SER A 319 -6.23 -16.53 -16.24
N GLU A 320 -5.94 -15.30 -15.85
CA GLU A 320 -6.81 -14.62 -14.88
C GLU A 320 -7.88 -13.70 -15.52
N ARG A 321 -9.17 -13.91 -15.19
CA ARG A 321 -10.25 -12.98 -15.58
C ARG A 321 -10.31 -11.74 -14.67
N SER A 322 -9.90 -11.87 -13.41
CA SER A 322 -9.86 -10.78 -12.44
C SER A 322 -8.68 -10.94 -11.49
N VAL A 323 -7.81 -9.94 -11.45
CA VAL A 323 -6.70 -9.85 -10.50
C VAL A 323 -6.91 -8.64 -9.60
N SER A 324 -6.82 -8.84 -8.29
CA SER A 324 -6.79 -7.78 -7.30
C SER A 324 -5.54 -7.92 -6.45
N GLY A 325 -4.86 -6.82 -6.22
CA GLY A 325 -3.67 -6.74 -5.40
C GLY A 325 -3.77 -5.62 -4.38
N VAL A 326 -3.36 -5.90 -3.15
CA VAL A 326 -3.23 -4.92 -2.07
C VAL A 326 -1.84 -5.05 -1.46
N VAL A 327 -1.12 -3.93 -1.38
CA VAL A 327 0.12 -3.83 -0.61
C VAL A 327 -0.05 -2.78 0.48
N THR A 328 0.46 -3.09 1.67
CA THR A 328 0.46 -2.17 2.79
C THR A 328 1.83 -2.19 3.43
N ALA A 329 2.38 -0.99 3.66
CA ALA A 329 3.61 -0.78 4.41
C ALA A 329 3.31 0.13 5.60
N SER A 330 3.73 -0.27 6.80
CA SER A 330 3.63 0.54 8.01
C SER A 330 4.99 0.65 8.69
N GLY A 331 5.56 1.85 8.73
CA GLY A 331 6.78 2.09 9.52
C GLY A 331 6.53 1.82 11.01
N GLY A 332 7.60 1.55 11.75
CA GLY A 332 7.60 1.45 13.20
C GLY A 332 7.58 2.82 13.87
N ARG A 333 7.00 2.90 15.06
CA ARG A 333 7.09 4.10 15.89
C ARG A 333 8.50 4.24 16.46
N GLY A 334 8.98 5.47 16.58
CA GLY A 334 10.14 5.75 17.39
C GLY A 334 9.91 5.46 18.88
N GLY A 335 10.96 5.03 19.57
CA GLY A 335 10.95 4.80 21.01
C GLY A 335 10.74 6.09 21.79
N THR A 336 10.16 5.96 22.99
CA THR A 336 9.87 7.10 23.88
C THR A 336 10.86 7.19 25.03
N THR A 337 10.92 8.35 25.68
CA THR A 337 11.81 8.59 26.82
C THR A 337 11.22 9.54 27.86
N SER A 338 11.69 9.44 29.11
CA SER A 338 11.27 10.36 30.19
C SER A 338 12.07 11.66 30.17
N THR A 339 13.39 11.59 29.98
CA THR A 339 14.26 12.78 30.00
C THR A 339 15.31 12.84 28.89
N GLY A 340 15.44 11.78 28.08
CA GLY A 340 16.42 11.70 26.98
C GLY A 340 15.86 12.17 25.64
N ALA A 341 16.49 11.70 24.54
CA ALA A 341 16.01 11.95 23.18
C ALA A 341 15.18 10.76 22.67
N ALA A 342 13.99 11.05 22.16
CA ALA A 342 13.12 10.04 21.54
C ALA A 342 13.72 9.55 20.22
N GLY A 343 13.42 8.30 19.86
CA GLY A 343 13.88 7.72 18.60
C GLY A 343 13.03 8.18 17.42
N ASN A 344 13.62 8.17 16.22
CA ASN A 344 12.90 8.53 15.00
C ASN A 344 11.89 7.44 14.64
N SER A 345 10.77 7.82 14.00
CA SER A 345 9.87 6.83 13.39
C SER A 345 10.41 6.29 12.07
N GLY A 346 10.04 5.06 11.76
CA GLY A 346 10.37 4.42 10.49
C GLY A 346 9.53 4.92 9.31
N ASN A 347 10.12 4.87 8.12
CA ASN A 347 9.51 5.17 6.84
C ASN A 347 8.58 4.03 6.39
N ALA A 348 7.61 4.36 5.54
CA ALA A 348 6.73 3.39 4.90
C ALA A 348 6.70 3.58 3.39
N THR A 349 7.04 2.54 2.63
CA THR A 349 6.96 2.52 1.16
C THR A 349 6.09 1.37 0.68
N ALA A 350 4.98 1.68 0.03
CA ALA A 350 4.06 0.72 -0.56
C ALA A 350 4.02 0.92 -2.08
N TYR A 351 4.40 -0.08 -2.86
CA TYR A 351 4.38 -0.04 -4.32
C TYR A 351 3.63 -1.25 -4.87
N ILE A 352 2.67 -1.02 -5.75
CA ILE A 352 2.00 -2.10 -6.46
C ILE A 352 1.83 -1.79 -7.94
N SER A 353 2.08 -2.79 -8.78
CA SER A 353 1.79 -2.76 -10.21
C SER A 353 1.15 -4.08 -10.63
N ILE A 354 -0.12 -4.06 -11.03
CA ILE A 354 -0.86 -5.23 -11.53
C ILE A 354 -1.21 -5.00 -12.99
N GLY A 355 -0.83 -5.92 -13.88
CA GLY A 355 -1.19 -5.86 -15.29
C GLY A 355 -1.82 -7.14 -15.79
N THR A 356 -2.88 -7.05 -16.59
CA THR A 356 -3.58 -8.21 -17.18
C THR A 356 -3.73 -8.07 -18.69
N ASP A 357 -3.23 -9.04 -19.45
CA ASP A 357 -3.30 -9.01 -20.92
C ASP A 357 -4.51 -9.77 -21.51
N HIS A 358 -5.35 -10.34 -20.64
CA HIS A 358 -6.58 -11.00 -21.06
C HIS A 358 -7.63 -9.97 -21.46
N PHE A 359 -8.24 -10.13 -22.64
CA PHE A 359 -9.30 -9.23 -23.12
C PHE A 359 -10.48 -9.19 -22.13
N GLY A 360 -10.84 -8.00 -21.65
CA GLY A 360 -11.97 -7.82 -20.73
C GLY A 360 -11.68 -8.23 -19.27
N SER A 361 -10.40 -8.34 -18.89
CA SER A 361 -10.01 -8.65 -17.51
C SER A 361 -10.09 -7.45 -16.57
N THR A 362 -10.15 -7.71 -15.27
CA THR A 362 -10.11 -6.69 -14.21
C THR A 362 -8.74 -6.70 -13.52
N ALA A 363 -8.08 -5.56 -13.41
CA ALA A 363 -6.87 -5.33 -12.62
C ALA A 363 -7.16 -4.31 -11.51
N ARG A 364 -6.93 -4.65 -10.24
CA ARG A 364 -7.00 -3.69 -9.12
C ARG A 364 -5.68 -3.67 -8.37
N ALA A 365 -5.17 -2.49 -8.08
CA ALA A 365 -3.92 -2.27 -7.38
C ALA A 365 -4.15 -1.23 -6.28
N THR A 366 -3.94 -1.60 -5.02
CA THR A 366 -4.05 -0.68 -3.88
C THR A 366 -2.75 -0.64 -3.09
N ALA A 367 -2.13 0.55 -2.98
CA ALA A 367 -0.99 0.82 -2.12
C ALA A 367 -1.40 1.64 -0.90
N ARG A 368 -0.96 1.23 0.28
CA ARG A 368 -1.16 1.98 1.52
C ARG A 368 0.14 2.09 2.31
N ALA A 369 0.68 3.29 2.44
CA ALA A 369 1.87 3.58 3.23
C ALA A 369 1.50 4.41 4.47
N ILE A 370 1.88 3.96 5.66
CA ILE A 370 1.60 4.66 6.91
C ILE A 370 2.88 4.76 7.74
N SER A 371 3.33 5.96 8.08
CA SER A 371 4.37 6.17 9.09
C SER A 371 3.74 6.75 10.36
N PRO A 372 3.72 6.00 11.48
CA PRO A 372 3.16 6.47 12.74
C PRO A 372 4.13 7.41 13.47
N SER A 373 3.64 8.43 14.17
CA SER A 373 4.44 9.28 15.06
C SER A 373 4.22 8.98 16.54
N THR A 374 5.21 9.36 17.33
CA THR A 374 5.06 9.73 18.74
C THR A 374 5.12 11.27 18.83
N PRO A 375 4.44 11.90 19.81
CA PRO A 375 4.56 13.35 20.00
C PRO A 375 6.03 13.75 20.18
N TRP A 376 6.46 14.86 19.55
CA TRP A 376 7.80 15.49 19.72
C TRP A 376 8.99 14.93 18.93
N VAL A 377 8.79 14.08 17.90
CA VAL A 377 9.90 13.52 17.11
C VAL A 377 9.74 13.74 15.60
N VAL A 378 10.86 13.71 14.86
CA VAL A 378 10.87 13.66 13.40
C VAL A 378 10.23 12.34 12.98
N GLY A 379 8.98 12.38 12.51
CA GLY A 379 8.35 11.15 12.05
C GLY A 379 8.62 10.84 10.58
N GLY A 380 8.29 9.61 10.18
CA GLY A 380 8.79 9.02 8.96
C GLY A 380 8.03 9.47 7.71
N LYS A 381 8.66 9.24 6.55
CA LYS A 381 8.08 9.50 5.24
C LYS A 381 7.14 8.36 4.85
N ALA A 382 6.06 8.68 4.15
CA ALA A 382 5.13 7.69 3.59
C ALA A 382 5.04 7.85 2.07
N ASN A 383 5.35 6.80 1.32
CA ASN A 383 5.25 6.79 -0.15
C ASN A 383 4.37 5.63 -0.61
N ALA A 384 3.28 5.92 -1.30
CA ALA A 384 2.37 4.93 -1.86
C ALA A 384 2.28 5.13 -3.38
N ASP A 385 2.56 4.08 -4.15
CA ASP A 385 2.43 4.08 -5.60
C ASP A 385 1.62 2.86 -6.04
N ALA A 386 0.54 3.09 -6.79
CA ALA A 386 -0.32 2.05 -7.32
C ALA A 386 -0.45 2.18 -8.84
N SER A 387 -0.23 1.09 -9.56
CA SER A 387 -0.39 1.00 -11.01
C SER A 387 -1.25 -0.21 -11.37
N ALA A 388 -2.25 0.00 -12.22
CA ALA A 388 -3.08 -1.08 -12.74
C ALA A 388 -3.20 -1.00 -14.27
N SER A 389 -3.02 -2.11 -14.98
CA SER A 389 -3.21 -2.16 -16.43
C SER A 389 -4.09 -3.32 -16.88
N SER A 390 -4.90 -3.09 -17.91
CA SER A 390 -5.73 -4.12 -18.52
C SER A 390 -5.82 -3.96 -20.05
N ARG A 391 -6.04 -5.06 -20.79
CA ARG A 391 -6.23 -5.04 -22.25
C ARG A 391 -7.71 -5.21 -22.65
N GLY A 392 -8.17 -4.52 -23.69
CA GLY A 392 -9.49 -4.73 -24.31
C GLY A 392 -10.67 -3.94 -23.72
N VAL A 393 -11.69 -4.59 -23.15
CA VAL A 393 -12.80 -3.89 -22.44
C VAL A 393 -12.69 -4.06 -20.93
N GLY A 394 -11.46 -4.25 -20.44
CA GLY A 394 -11.14 -4.51 -19.04
C GLY A 394 -11.35 -3.32 -18.10
N PHE A 395 -11.34 -3.60 -16.80
CA PHE A 395 -11.42 -2.61 -15.72
C PHE A 395 -10.05 -2.50 -15.05
N ALA A 396 -9.51 -1.30 -14.91
CA ALA A 396 -8.26 -1.07 -14.17
C ALA A 396 -8.52 -0.08 -13.02
N GLU A 397 -8.17 -0.43 -11.79
CA GLU A 397 -8.27 0.47 -10.63
C GLU A 397 -6.94 0.57 -9.91
N ALA A 398 -6.44 1.79 -9.72
CA ALA A 398 -5.25 2.10 -8.95
C ALA A 398 -5.59 3.05 -7.80
N SER A 399 -5.24 2.67 -6.58
CA SER A 399 -5.48 3.48 -5.38
C SER A 399 -4.23 3.55 -4.51
N ALA A 400 -3.69 4.75 -4.30
CA ALA A 400 -2.58 5.01 -3.41
C ALA A 400 -3.00 5.90 -2.25
N TYR A 401 -2.62 5.50 -1.05
CA TYR A 401 -2.83 6.29 0.16
C TYR A 401 -1.53 6.35 0.97
N ALA A 402 -1.03 7.56 1.22
CA ALA A 402 0.14 7.81 2.03
C ALA A 402 -0.24 8.65 3.26
N ALA A 403 0.10 8.19 4.45
CA ALA A 403 -0.04 8.93 5.70
C ALA A 403 1.31 9.02 6.43
N GLY A 404 1.95 10.19 6.48
CA GLY A 404 3.27 10.38 7.10
C GLY A 404 3.24 11.44 8.20
N ASN A 405 3.51 11.09 9.46
CA ASN A 405 3.52 12.11 10.51
C ASN A 405 4.93 12.68 10.73
N GLY A 406 5.41 13.65 9.94
CA GLY A 406 6.76 14.20 10.13
C GLY A 406 7.57 14.39 8.86
N GLY A 407 7.26 13.58 7.84
CA GLY A 407 7.92 13.59 6.54
C GLY A 407 6.90 13.46 5.40
N HIS A 408 7.35 13.82 4.19
CA HIS A 408 6.53 13.88 2.97
C HIS A 408 5.60 12.65 2.81
N ALA A 409 4.32 12.91 2.53
CA ALA A 409 3.38 11.90 2.08
C ALA A 409 3.18 12.04 0.56
N ASN A 410 3.57 11.02 -0.21
CA ASN A 410 3.40 10.99 -1.66
C ASN A 410 2.50 9.81 -2.06
N ALA A 411 1.38 10.10 -2.69
CA ALA A 411 0.49 9.12 -3.27
C ALA A 411 0.46 9.29 -4.79
N SER A 412 0.87 8.26 -5.53
CA SER A 412 0.80 8.20 -6.99
C SER A 412 -0.13 7.07 -7.41
N SER A 413 -1.06 7.32 -8.33
CA SER A 413 -1.88 6.25 -8.91
C SER A 413 -1.98 6.37 -10.42
N MET A 414 -1.73 5.26 -11.10
CA MET A 414 -1.71 5.16 -12.56
C MET A 414 -2.58 4.02 -13.08
N THR A 415 -3.36 4.28 -14.12
CA THR A 415 -3.97 3.21 -14.93
C THR A 415 -3.48 3.26 -16.37
N ASN A 416 -3.32 2.09 -17.00
CA ASN A 416 -2.96 1.98 -18.42
C ASN A 416 -3.87 0.97 -19.12
N HIS A 417 -4.33 1.33 -20.32
CA HIS A 417 -5.23 0.51 -21.12
C HIS A 417 -4.83 0.48 -22.59
N SER A 418 -4.91 -0.70 -23.22
CA SER A 418 -4.75 -0.87 -24.67
C SER A 418 -6.00 -1.50 -25.31
N PHE A 419 -6.57 -0.82 -26.31
CA PHE A 419 -7.71 -1.30 -27.10
C PHE A 419 -7.28 -1.56 -28.55
N GLU A 420 -7.44 -2.80 -29.03
CA GLU A 420 -7.16 -3.19 -30.41
C GLU A 420 -8.48 -3.27 -31.17
N VAL A 421 -8.76 -2.29 -32.04
CA VAL A 421 -10.03 -2.19 -32.77
C VAL A 421 -10.03 -3.16 -33.95
N GLY A 422 -10.75 -4.28 -33.84
CA GLY A 422 -11.26 -5.00 -35.01
C GLY A 422 -12.38 -4.19 -35.68
N SER A 423 -12.38 -4.13 -37.01
CA SER A 423 -13.16 -3.22 -37.88
C SER A 423 -14.70 -3.37 -37.86
N GLY A 424 -15.36 -3.39 -36.69
CA GLY A 424 -16.81 -3.59 -36.56
C GLY A 424 -17.45 -2.82 -35.39
N THR A 425 -17.98 -1.65 -35.71
CA THR A 425 -19.12 -0.88 -35.14
C THR A 425 -19.78 -1.19 -33.78
N ALA A 426 -19.06 -1.64 -32.74
CA ALA A 426 -19.55 -1.64 -31.36
C ALA A 426 -18.61 -0.88 -30.42
N ARG A 427 -18.87 0.42 -30.22
CA ARG A 427 -18.18 1.24 -29.19
C ARG A 427 -18.61 0.72 -27.81
N ARG A 428 -17.69 0.11 -27.06
CA ARG A 428 -17.93 -0.41 -25.71
C ARG A 428 -17.04 0.31 -24.72
N TYR A 429 -17.65 0.81 -23.63
CA TYR A 429 -17.05 1.71 -22.66
C TYR A 429 -16.03 1.00 -21.75
N ILE A 430 -14.90 1.67 -21.49
CA ILE A 430 -13.85 1.28 -20.55
C ILE A 430 -14.03 2.13 -19.28
N HIS A 431 -13.84 1.54 -18.09
CA HIS A 431 -14.01 2.22 -16.80
C HIS A 431 -12.74 2.10 -15.95
N PRO A 432 -11.77 3.03 -16.04
CA PRO A 432 -10.69 3.11 -15.06
C PRO A 432 -11.15 3.85 -13.78
N VAL A 433 -10.52 3.55 -12.64
CA VAL A 433 -10.72 4.27 -11.37
C VAL A 433 -9.36 4.57 -10.73
N ILE A 434 -9.06 5.84 -10.47
CA ILE A 434 -7.79 6.28 -9.88
C ILE A 434 -8.04 7.06 -8.59
N LYS A 435 -7.32 6.75 -7.51
CA LYS A 435 -7.45 7.45 -6.22
C LYS A 435 -6.07 7.69 -5.61
N ALA A 436 -5.67 8.95 -5.46
CA ALA A 436 -4.48 9.32 -4.69
C ALA A 436 -4.89 10.18 -3.49
N GLY A 437 -4.44 9.80 -2.30
CA GLY A 437 -4.65 10.56 -1.07
C GLY A 437 -3.38 10.64 -0.24
N ALA A 438 -3.00 11.85 0.16
CA ALA A 438 -1.85 12.10 1.03
C ALA A 438 -2.28 12.90 2.27
N SER A 439 -1.76 12.51 3.43
CA SER A 439 -1.98 13.20 4.70
C SER A 439 -0.70 13.17 5.54
N ALA A 440 -0.33 14.31 6.14
CA ALA A 440 0.85 14.43 6.96
C ALA A 440 0.69 15.46 8.07
N GLN A 441 0.97 15.05 9.31
CA GLN A 441 0.96 15.95 10.47
C GLN A 441 2.02 17.06 10.37
N VAL A 442 3.21 16.78 9.81
CA VAL A 442 4.32 17.72 9.55
C VAL A 442 4.97 17.43 8.20
N GLY A 443 5.20 18.45 7.35
CA GLY A 443 5.85 18.31 6.03
C GLY A 443 4.97 18.68 4.83
N GLU A 444 5.35 18.21 3.63
CA GLU A 444 4.61 18.40 2.38
C GLU A 444 3.72 17.18 2.07
N ASN A 445 2.55 17.43 1.49
CA ASN A 445 1.66 16.39 0.97
C ASN A 445 1.54 16.51 -0.54
N THR A 446 1.72 15.40 -1.25
CA THR A 446 1.58 15.32 -2.71
C THR A 446 0.68 14.14 -3.07
N ALA A 447 -0.40 14.43 -3.80
CA ALA A 447 -1.29 13.42 -4.35
C ALA A 447 -1.39 13.60 -5.88
N ASN A 448 -0.93 12.59 -6.62
CA ASN A 448 -0.89 12.55 -8.08
C ASN A 448 -1.75 11.40 -8.60
N ALA A 449 -2.76 11.73 -9.41
CA ALA A 449 -3.57 10.78 -10.15
C ALA A 449 -3.34 10.99 -11.65
N SER A 450 -2.94 9.95 -12.38
CA SER A 450 -2.61 10.02 -13.81
C SER A 450 -3.18 8.84 -14.56
N ASP A 451 -3.88 9.07 -15.66
CA ASP A 451 -4.37 8.02 -16.55
C ASP A 451 -3.66 8.12 -17.90
N VAL A 452 -3.10 7.02 -18.40
CA VAL A 452 -2.41 6.98 -19.69
C VAL A 452 -3.18 6.05 -20.61
N ALA A 453 -3.93 6.64 -21.55
CA ALA A 453 -4.78 5.89 -22.46
C ALA A 453 -4.30 6.09 -23.91
N GLN A 454 -3.80 5.03 -24.56
CA GLN A 454 -3.49 5.07 -25.99
C GLN A 454 -4.81 5.06 -26.79
N GLN A 455 -5.21 6.19 -27.40
CA GLN A 455 -6.30 6.18 -28.41
C GLN A 455 -5.85 5.36 -29.63
N VAL A 456 -6.70 4.55 -30.27
CA VAL A 456 -7.95 5.00 -30.90
C VAL A 456 -9.17 4.84 -29.98
N ASN A 457 -9.69 5.98 -29.53
CA ASN A 457 -10.82 6.18 -28.62
C ASN A 457 -10.70 5.50 -27.26
N SER A 458 -10.03 6.22 -26.36
CA SER A 458 -9.96 5.98 -24.95
C SER A 458 -10.24 7.27 -24.19
N VAL A 459 -10.65 7.07 -22.95
CA VAL A 459 -11.22 8.02 -22.01
C VAL A 459 -10.65 7.64 -20.66
N ALA A 460 -9.90 8.55 -20.06
CA ALA A 460 -9.50 8.43 -18.67
C ALA A 460 -10.72 8.53 -17.75
N MET A 461 -10.77 7.93 -16.54
CA MET A 461 -11.89 8.21 -15.62
C MET A 461 -11.57 8.35 -14.13
N THR A 462 -12.15 9.33 -13.46
CA THR A 462 -13.59 9.66 -13.35
C THR A 462 -14.33 8.62 -12.55
N GLY A 463 -15.04 9.07 -11.52
CA GLY A 463 -16.18 8.28 -11.09
C GLY A 463 -17.23 8.25 -12.18
N PHE A 464 -17.34 7.16 -12.95
CA PHE A 464 -18.61 6.82 -13.60
C PHE A 464 -19.53 6.21 -12.53
N SER A 465 -20.11 7.05 -11.67
CA SER A 465 -21.49 6.77 -11.31
C SER A 465 -22.34 7.25 -12.49
N GLY A 466 -23.40 6.54 -12.83
CA GLY A 466 -24.46 7.09 -13.69
C GLY A 466 -25.09 8.39 -13.16
N GLY A 467 -24.67 8.87 -11.98
CA GLY A 467 -24.91 10.23 -11.50
C GLY A 467 -23.85 11.19 -12.01
N ALA A 468 -24.27 12.18 -12.80
CA ALA A 468 -23.59 13.45 -12.88
C ALA A 468 -23.49 14.03 -11.46
N SER A 469 -22.28 14.41 -11.02
CA SER A 469 -21.93 15.00 -9.71
C SER A 469 -21.12 14.06 -8.80
N LYS A 470 -19.79 14.26 -8.79
CA LYS A 470 -19.02 14.05 -7.56
C LYS A 470 -19.16 15.33 -6.74
N VAL A 471 -19.83 15.20 -5.60
CA VAL A 471 -20.06 16.30 -4.65
C VAL A 471 -18.69 16.79 -4.18
N LEU A 472 -18.41 18.08 -4.41
CA LEU A 472 -17.29 18.77 -3.78
C LEU A 472 -17.24 18.39 -2.29
N PRO A 473 -16.10 17.92 -1.76
CA PRO A 473 -15.99 17.70 -0.32
C PRO A 473 -16.49 18.94 0.41
N ASN A 474 -17.44 18.75 1.32
CA ASN A 474 -18.04 19.88 2.01
C ASN A 474 -17.00 20.47 2.97
N LEU A 475 -16.41 21.61 2.58
CA LEU A 475 -15.44 22.35 3.39
C LEU A 475 -16.12 23.46 4.20
N SER A 476 -17.45 23.62 4.11
CA SER A 476 -18.18 24.73 4.76
C SER A 476 -18.22 24.66 6.30
N GLY A 477 -17.75 23.55 6.89
CA GLY A 477 -17.69 23.34 8.35
C GLY A 477 -16.28 23.18 8.92
N GLY A 478 -15.23 23.40 8.13
CA GLY A 478 -13.82 23.19 8.53
C GLY A 478 -13.15 22.02 7.79
N SER A 479 -12.03 21.53 8.34
CA SER A 479 -11.27 20.39 7.78
C SER A 479 -12.14 19.13 7.70
N ASN A 480 -12.04 18.39 6.60
CA ASN A 480 -12.74 17.13 6.38
C ASN A 480 -11.82 15.90 6.61
N GLY A 481 -10.61 16.11 7.14
CA GLY A 481 -9.60 15.08 7.38
C GLY A 481 -8.74 14.70 6.17
N ILE A 482 -8.99 15.26 4.98
CA ILE A 482 -8.20 15.01 3.76
C ILE A 482 -7.42 16.27 3.41
N GLU A 483 -6.08 16.27 3.50
CA GLU A 483 -5.30 17.52 3.46
C GLU A 483 -4.98 18.01 2.04
N ALA A 484 -4.78 17.09 1.09
CA ALA A 484 -4.67 17.37 -0.33
C ALA A 484 -5.34 16.26 -1.14
N PHE A 485 -6.10 16.63 -2.17
CA PHE A 485 -6.79 15.67 -3.03
C PHE A 485 -6.88 16.17 -4.47
N SER A 486 -6.79 15.22 -5.39
CA SER A 486 -7.00 15.42 -6.82
C SER A 486 -7.82 14.26 -7.35
N TYR A 487 -9.03 14.54 -7.81
CA TYR A 487 -9.90 13.61 -8.50
C TYR A 487 -9.96 14.04 -9.96
N ALA A 488 -9.44 13.20 -10.84
CA ALA A 488 -9.36 13.48 -12.26
C ALA A 488 -10.08 12.40 -13.05
N ASP A 489 -10.67 12.87 -14.11
CA ASP A 489 -11.97 12.43 -14.52
C ASP A 489 -12.00 12.73 -16.04
N GLY A 490 -12.09 11.76 -16.96
CA GLY A 490 -12.10 11.98 -18.42
C GLY A 490 -13.51 11.96 -19.06
N LEU A 491 -13.58 11.78 -20.38
CA LEU A 491 -14.78 11.83 -21.25
C LEU A 491 -16.05 11.20 -20.63
N LEU A 492 -17.15 11.93 -20.73
CA LEU A 492 -18.45 11.52 -20.20
C LEU A 492 -19.41 11.10 -21.34
N ALA A 493 -20.48 10.39 -21.00
CA ALA A 493 -21.46 9.91 -21.98
C ALA A 493 -22.20 11.09 -22.66
N SER A 494 -22.52 10.94 -23.95
CA SER A 494 -23.32 11.92 -24.71
C SER A 494 -24.69 12.07 -24.04
N GLY A 495 -24.95 13.23 -23.44
CA GLY A 495 -26.17 13.55 -22.69
C GLY A 495 -25.91 14.01 -21.24
N GLN A 496 -24.72 13.78 -20.68
CA GLN A 496 -24.40 14.24 -19.31
C GLN A 496 -23.91 15.69 -19.23
N PHE A 497 -23.48 16.28 -20.35
CA PHE A 497 -23.01 17.67 -20.41
C PHE A 497 -24.06 18.66 -19.91
N ASP A 498 -25.26 18.64 -20.48
CA ASP A 498 -26.29 19.64 -20.16
C ASP A 498 -26.75 19.55 -18.69
N SER A 499 -26.66 18.36 -18.09
CA SER A 499 -26.89 18.13 -16.66
C SER A 499 -25.75 18.67 -15.78
N LEU A 500 -24.49 18.50 -16.20
CA LEU A 500 -23.31 18.91 -15.43
C LEU A 500 -23.17 20.44 -15.38
N VAL A 501 -23.42 21.12 -16.51
CA VAL A 501 -23.36 22.59 -16.60
C VAL A 501 -24.69 23.25 -16.20
N ASN A 502 -25.65 22.48 -15.66
CA ASN A 502 -26.94 23.03 -15.26
C ASN A 502 -26.78 23.94 -14.03
N GLY A 503 -27.03 25.24 -14.22
CA GLY A 503 -26.72 26.28 -13.22
C GLY A 503 -25.47 27.10 -13.57
N HIS A 504 -24.66 26.66 -14.54
CA HIS A 504 -23.42 27.33 -14.95
C HIS A 504 -23.57 28.00 -16.33
N ASN A 505 -24.27 29.13 -16.36
CA ASN A 505 -24.63 29.83 -17.60
C ASN A 505 -23.43 30.37 -18.40
N ALA A 506 -22.33 30.76 -17.74
CA ALA A 506 -21.14 31.28 -18.43
C ALA A 506 -20.40 30.16 -19.16
N ILE A 507 -20.34 28.97 -18.54
CA ILE A 507 -19.80 27.78 -19.17
C ILE A 507 -20.67 27.39 -20.36
N LYS A 508 -22.01 27.35 -20.20
CA LYS A 508 -22.96 27.08 -21.29
C LYS A 508 -22.80 28.06 -22.47
N ALA A 509 -22.70 29.36 -22.18
CA ALA A 509 -22.57 30.41 -23.18
C ALA A 509 -21.23 30.41 -23.92
N SER A 510 -20.22 29.76 -23.36
CA SER A 510 -18.90 29.65 -24.01
C SER A 510 -18.98 28.76 -25.27
N PHE A 511 -19.93 27.83 -25.34
CA PHE A 511 -20.08 26.91 -26.48
C PHE A 511 -20.94 27.48 -27.61
N VAL A 512 -20.48 27.32 -28.86
CA VAL A 512 -21.28 27.68 -30.05
C VAL A 512 -22.53 26.81 -30.14
N ALA A 513 -23.69 27.44 -30.35
CA ALA A 513 -24.95 26.74 -30.53
C ALA A 513 -24.88 25.80 -31.74
N GLY A 514 -25.09 24.49 -31.52
CA GLY A 514 -25.09 23.46 -32.56
C GLY A 514 -23.72 22.86 -32.90
N ALA A 515 -22.62 23.30 -32.28
CA ALA A 515 -21.31 22.68 -32.46
C ALA A 515 -21.21 21.31 -31.77
N GLU A 516 -20.39 20.41 -32.33
CA GLU A 516 -20.03 19.15 -31.66
C GLU A 516 -19.25 19.45 -30.37
N ARG A 517 -19.88 19.16 -29.23
CA ARG A 517 -19.32 19.36 -27.89
C ARG A 517 -18.81 18.02 -27.38
N ARG A 518 -17.50 17.88 -27.19
CA ARG A 518 -16.90 16.67 -26.60
C ARG A 518 -16.30 17.02 -25.25
N MET A 519 -16.91 16.55 -24.15
CA MET A 519 -16.22 16.61 -22.86
C MET A 519 -15.05 15.66 -22.88
N ILE A 520 -13.87 16.16 -22.56
CA ILE A 520 -12.62 15.40 -22.53
C ILE A 520 -12.08 15.24 -21.11
N GLY A 521 -12.69 15.92 -20.13
CA GLY A 521 -12.48 15.67 -18.71
C GLY A 521 -13.43 16.42 -17.79
N THR A 522 -13.41 16.05 -16.52
CA THR A 522 -13.95 16.75 -15.36
C THR A 522 -13.03 16.47 -14.18
N GLY A 523 -13.30 17.02 -13.02
CA GLY A 523 -12.56 16.65 -11.81
C GLY A 523 -12.83 17.59 -10.66
N VAL A 524 -12.23 17.27 -9.53
CA VAL A 524 -12.23 18.11 -8.32
C VAL A 524 -10.82 18.10 -7.75
N ILE A 525 -10.26 19.29 -7.53
CA ILE A 525 -8.98 19.46 -6.86
C ILE A 525 -9.21 20.35 -5.64
N GLY A 526 -8.52 20.05 -4.55
CA GLY A 526 -8.55 20.91 -3.38
C GLY A 526 -7.58 20.49 -2.30
N ALA A 527 -7.52 21.32 -1.28
CA ALA A 527 -6.77 21.09 -0.07
C ALA A 527 -7.43 21.78 1.12
N ASN A 528 -7.07 21.32 2.31
CA ASN A 528 -7.42 21.97 3.56
C ASN A 528 -6.28 21.85 4.57
N TYR A 529 -6.14 22.90 5.36
CA TYR A 529 -5.24 22.93 6.49
C TYR A 529 -5.65 21.87 7.51
N SER A 530 -4.68 21.05 7.91
CA SER A 530 -4.91 19.97 8.86
C SER A 530 -5.34 20.52 10.21
N GLU A 531 -6.30 19.87 10.87
CA GLU A 531 -6.67 20.20 12.26
C GLU A 531 -5.52 19.94 13.25
N PHE A 532 -4.53 19.15 12.83
CA PHE A 532 -3.32 18.82 13.58
C PHE A 532 -2.07 19.58 13.09
N ALA A 533 -2.19 20.43 12.07
CA ALA A 533 -1.05 21.18 11.55
C ALA A 533 -0.65 22.30 12.52
N THR A 534 0.66 22.52 12.59
CA THR A 534 1.28 23.67 13.26
C THR A 534 2.22 24.34 12.26
N GLY A 535 2.21 25.69 12.24
CA GLY A 535 3.01 26.50 11.33
C GLY A 535 2.51 26.52 9.89
N GLN A 536 3.26 27.20 9.02
CA GLN A 536 2.95 27.31 7.58
C GLN A 536 3.16 25.97 6.87
N ARG A 537 2.23 25.61 5.98
CA ARG A 537 2.22 24.40 5.14
C ARG A 537 1.83 24.72 3.72
N THR A 538 2.31 23.91 2.79
CA THR A 538 1.92 23.97 1.38
C THR A 538 1.34 22.61 0.96
N TYR A 539 0.14 22.64 0.40
CA TYR A 539 -0.60 21.49 -0.09
C TYR A 539 -0.73 21.60 -1.61
N THR A 540 -0.29 20.60 -2.35
CA THR A 540 -0.36 20.63 -3.83
C THR A 540 -1.24 19.51 -4.36
N GLY A 541 -1.99 19.82 -5.42
CA GLY A 541 -2.79 18.87 -6.19
C GLY A 541 -2.54 19.09 -7.68
N SER A 542 -2.38 18.00 -8.43
CA SER A 542 -2.26 18.05 -9.88
C SER A 542 -3.17 17.00 -10.51
N ALA A 543 -3.84 17.39 -11.59
CA ALA A 543 -4.53 16.48 -12.49
C ALA A 543 -3.88 16.57 -13.87
N GLN A 544 -3.38 15.45 -14.37
CA GLN A 544 -2.72 15.39 -15.67
C GLN A 544 -3.59 14.66 -16.68
N TYR A 545 -3.67 15.24 -17.88
CA TYR A 545 -4.45 14.75 -19.01
C TYR A 545 -3.57 14.72 -20.25
N SER A 546 -3.45 13.55 -20.88
CA SER A 546 -2.75 13.40 -22.16
C SER A 546 -3.74 13.11 -23.28
N TYR A 547 -3.68 13.90 -24.35
CA TYR A 547 -4.55 13.82 -25.52
C TYR A 547 -3.72 13.83 -26.80
N THR A 548 -4.31 13.36 -27.90
CA THR A 548 -3.78 13.59 -29.25
C THR A 548 -4.93 14.07 -30.14
N PHE A 549 -4.72 15.18 -30.84
CA PHE A 549 -5.72 15.75 -31.74
C PHE A 549 -5.25 15.62 -33.19
N ASP A 550 -6.05 14.94 -34.01
CA ASP A 550 -5.77 14.67 -35.43
C ASP A 550 -5.95 15.92 -36.30
N GLN A 551 -6.64 16.93 -35.77
CA GLN A 551 -6.95 18.22 -36.39
C GLN A 551 -6.99 19.32 -35.33
N ALA A 552 -6.90 20.58 -35.77
CA ALA A 552 -6.94 21.73 -34.87
C ALA A 552 -8.24 21.72 -34.05
N THR A 553 -8.11 21.63 -32.73
CA THR A 553 -9.22 21.45 -31.80
C THR A 553 -9.10 22.43 -30.65
N ASP A 554 -10.14 23.23 -30.43
CA ASP A 554 -10.17 24.20 -29.34
C ASP A 554 -10.53 23.50 -28.03
N VAL A 555 -9.74 23.76 -26.98
CA VAL A 555 -9.95 23.21 -25.63
C VAL A 555 -10.38 24.31 -24.66
N LEU A 556 -11.43 24.01 -23.90
CA LEU A 556 -12.01 24.88 -22.88
C LEU A 556 -11.92 24.20 -21.51
N LEU A 557 -11.51 24.96 -20.49
CA LEU A 557 -11.66 24.59 -19.09
C LEU A 557 -12.86 25.36 -18.49
N GLY A 558 -13.92 24.67 -18.11
CA GLY A 558 -15.02 25.22 -17.32
C GLY A 558 -14.77 25.01 -15.84
N LEU A 559 -14.79 26.10 -15.05
CA LEU A 559 -14.72 26.08 -13.60
C LEU A 559 -16.15 26.19 -13.05
N MET A 560 -16.61 25.14 -12.38
CA MET A 560 -18.03 24.96 -12.06
C MET A 560 -18.38 25.50 -10.69
N ASP A 561 -17.98 24.78 -9.64
CA ASP A 561 -18.33 25.08 -8.26
C ASP A 561 -17.08 25.24 -7.41
N PHE A 562 -17.22 25.99 -6.31
CA PHE A 562 -16.15 26.24 -5.36
C PHE A 562 -16.64 26.03 -3.92
N SER A 563 -15.82 25.39 -3.11
CA SER A 563 -16.04 25.13 -1.69
C SER A 563 -14.79 25.57 -0.94
N GLY A 564 -14.96 26.25 0.19
CA GLY A 564 -13.83 26.67 1.01
C GLY A 564 -14.22 27.53 2.19
N TYR A 565 -13.26 27.72 3.08
CA TYR A 565 -13.37 28.47 4.33
C TYR A 565 -12.03 29.14 4.64
N ASP A 566 -12.07 30.27 5.34
CA ASP A 566 -10.88 30.94 5.86
C ASP A 566 -11.10 31.38 7.31
N ALA A 567 -10.00 31.56 8.04
CA ALA A 567 -9.99 32.05 9.43
C ALA A 567 -9.67 33.55 9.50
N LEU A 568 -10.17 34.35 8.55
CA LEU A 568 -9.95 35.82 8.45
C LEU A 568 -8.51 36.27 8.10
N ASN A 569 -7.60 35.35 7.76
CA ASN A 569 -6.25 35.65 7.27
C ASN A 569 -6.17 35.58 5.73
N PRO A 570 -5.16 36.22 5.11
CA PRO A 570 -4.90 36.06 3.68
C PRO A 570 -4.69 34.57 3.34
N MET A 571 -5.36 34.11 2.28
CA MET A 571 -5.13 32.80 1.69
C MET A 571 -3.93 32.91 0.74
N ALA A 572 -3.09 31.88 0.57
CA ALA A 572 -2.11 31.84 -0.52
C ALA A 572 -2.45 30.67 -1.43
N LEU A 573 -3.30 30.94 -2.43
CA LEU A 573 -3.78 29.92 -3.36
C LEU A 573 -3.24 30.20 -4.76
N ASP A 574 -2.49 29.25 -5.32
CA ASP A 574 -2.01 29.29 -6.70
C ASP A 574 -2.72 28.24 -7.54
N PHE A 575 -3.15 28.66 -8.73
CA PHE A 575 -3.74 27.81 -9.73
C PHE A 575 -3.02 28.01 -11.05
N SER A 576 -2.62 26.92 -11.70
CA SER A 576 -2.00 27.00 -13.01
C SER A 576 -2.42 25.86 -13.91
N ILE A 577 -2.30 26.11 -15.22
CA ILE A 577 -2.54 25.13 -16.27
C ILE A 577 -1.26 25.10 -17.10
N ALA A 578 -0.70 23.92 -17.32
CA ALA A 578 0.47 23.75 -18.16
C ALA A 578 0.19 22.76 -19.29
N ASN A 579 0.83 22.93 -20.44
CA ASN A 579 0.90 21.93 -21.51
C ASN A 579 2.35 21.51 -21.70
N ALA A 580 2.66 20.22 -21.61
CA ALA A 580 4.03 19.70 -21.71
C ALA A 580 5.03 20.46 -20.79
N GLY A 581 4.58 20.80 -19.58
CA GLY A 581 5.36 21.57 -18.59
C GLY A 581 5.44 23.08 -18.83
N GLN A 582 4.94 23.61 -19.96
CA GLN A 582 4.87 25.04 -20.22
C GLN A 582 3.58 25.64 -19.66
N THR A 583 3.68 26.64 -18.78
CA THR A 583 2.51 27.29 -18.17
C THR A 583 1.73 28.08 -19.23
N MET A 584 0.48 27.69 -19.43
CA MET A 584 -0.47 28.34 -20.33
C MET A 584 -1.31 29.40 -19.61
N PHE A 585 -1.63 29.13 -18.35
CA PHE A 585 -2.42 30.01 -17.51
C PHE A 585 -1.90 29.90 -16.08
N SER A 586 -1.84 31.01 -15.36
CA SER A 586 -1.55 31.02 -13.93
C SER A 586 -2.28 32.16 -13.25
N ARG A 587 -2.82 31.91 -12.07
CA ARG A 587 -3.46 32.92 -11.23
C ARG A 587 -3.28 32.59 -9.75
N SER A 588 -2.91 33.61 -8.98
CA SER A 588 -2.81 33.55 -7.52
C SER A 588 -3.99 34.29 -6.88
N PHE A 589 -4.44 33.80 -5.74
CA PHE A 589 -5.55 34.37 -4.97
C PHE A 589 -5.10 34.59 -3.52
N ILE A 590 -5.39 35.80 -3.03
CA ILE A 590 -5.08 36.20 -1.66
C ILE A 590 -6.30 36.19 -0.72
N THR A 591 -7.51 36.02 -1.26
CA THR A 591 -8.76 35.93 -0.50
C THR A 591 -9.65 34.81 -1.01
N LEU A 592 -10.44 34.20 -0.12
CA LEU A 592 -11.43 33.19 -0.49
C LEU A 592 -12.51 33.76 -1.41
N SER A 593 -12.86 35.03 -1.24
CA SER A 593 -13.84 35.73 -2.09
C SER A 593 -13.34 35.85 -3.54
N ASP A 594 -12.08 36.20 -3.74
CA ASP A 594 -11.50 36.32 -5.09
C ASP A 594 -11.40 34.95 -5.79
N ALA A 595 -10.99 33.92 -5.04
CA ALA A 595 -10.96 32.55 -5.54
C ALA A 595 -12.38 32.09 -5.91
N ARG A 596 -13.36 32.30 -5.03
CA ARG A 596 -14.77 31.96 -5.29
C ARG A 596 -15.31 32.68 -6.52
N GLY A 597 -15.01 33.96 -6.68
CA GLY A 597 -15.40 34.72 -7.86
C GLY A 597 -14.78 34.21 -9.17
N PHE A 598 -13.64 33.53 -9.10
CA PHE A 598 -12.98 32.96 -10.27
C PHE A 598 -13.40 31.52 -10.59
N PHE A 599 -13.55 30.67 -9.58
CA PHE A 599 -13.81 29.24 -9.76
C PHE A 599 -15.31 28.91 -9.94
N VAL A 600 -16.22 29.83 -9.61
CA VAL A 600 -17.67 29.60 -9.77
C VAL A 600 -18.14 30.09 -11.14
N ASN A 601 -18.72 29.17 -11.92
CA ASN A 601 -19.36 29.45 -13.20
C ASN A 601 -18.49 30.34 -14.12
N ASN A 602 -17.28 29.87 -14.40
CA ASN A 602 -16.32 30.59 -15.24
C ASN A 602 -15.74 29.65 -16.30
N ALA A 603 -15.23 30.19 -17.40
CA ALA A 603 -14.66 29.40 -18.48
C ALA A 603 -13.36 30.04 -18.99
N ILE A 604 -12.35 29.20 -19.21
CA ILE A 604 -11.03 29.58 -19.70
C ILE A 604 -10.80 28.86 -21.02
N ASN A 605 -10.56 29.65 -22.07
CA ASN A 605 -10.14 29.12 -23.35
C ASN A 605 -8.64 28.83 -23.31
N LEU A 606 -8.25 27.57 -23.54
CA LEU A 606 -6.86 27.13 -23.57
C LEU A 606 -6.25 27.23 -24.98
N GLY A 607 -7.06 27.53 -26.00
CA GLY A 607 -6.65 27.66 -27.39
C GLY A 607 -6.84 26.39 -28.21
N SER A 608 -6.35 26.46 -29.45
CA SER A 608 -6.45 25.38 -30.43
C SER A 608 -5.19 24.52 -30.42
N PHE A 609 -5.37 23.21 -30.38
CA PHE A 609 -4.27 22.24 -30.34
C PHE A 609 -4.32 21.27 -31.51
N VAL A 610 -3.13 20.83 -31.97
CA VAL A 610 -2.91 19.78 -32.96
C VAL A 610 -1.80 18.87 -32.44
N GLY A 611 -1.92 17.56 -32.64
CA GLY A 611 -0.94 16.59 -32.18
C GLY A 611 -1.07 16.29 -30.68
N GLN A 612 0.04 15.90 -30.04
CA GLN A 612 0.06 15.51 -28.64
C GLN A 612 -0.11 16.73 -27.72
N VAL A 613 -0.93 16.57 -26.68
CA VAL A 613 -1.25 17.59 -25.68
C VAL A 613 -1.18 16.96 -24.30
N ASP A 614 -0.35 17.50 -23.41
CA ASP A 614 -0.16 17.01 -22.05
C ASP A 614 -0.55 18.12 -21.06
N LEU A 615 -1.85 18.23 -20.77
CA LEU A 615 -2.42 19.25 -19.90
C LEU A 615 -2.27 18.86 -18.42
N ALA A 616 -1.67 19.73 -17.62
CA ALA A 616 -1.62 19.62 -16.16
C ALA A 616 -2.41 20.77 -15.54
N ILE A 617 -3.44 20.45 -14.75
CA ILE A 617 -4.18 21.39 -13.91
C ILE A 617 -3.58 21.31 -12.51
N ASN A 618 -2.91 22.38 -12.09
CA ASN A 618 -2.19 22.44 -10.84
C ASN A 618 -2.87 23.39 -9.85
N PHE A 619 -2.83 23.00 -8.59
CA PHE A 619 -3.35 23.73 -7.45
C PHE A 619 -2.32 23.68 -6.34
N SER A 620 -2.09 24.80 -5.67
CA SER A 620 -1.27 24.89 -4.47
C SER A 620 -1.95 25.79 -3.46
N LEU A 621 -2.13 25.32 -2.24
CA LEU A 621 -2.62 26.10 -1.11
C LEU A 621 -1.53 26.17 -0.05
N THR A 622 -1.05 27.37 0.25
CA THR A 622 -0.18 27.64 1.39
C THR A 622 -1.00 28.29 2.50
N ALA A 623 -0.99 27.67 3.69
CA ALA A 623 -1.75 28.14 4.85
C ALA A 623 -0.99 27.88 6.15
N ASP A 624 -1.15 28.75 7.14
CA ASP A 624 -0.58 28.65 8.50
C ASP A 624 -1.64 28.59 9.61
N VAL A 625 -2.91 28.71 9.23
CA VAL A 625 -4.10 28.62 10.07
C VAL A 625 -5.18 27.81 9.33
N SER A 626 -6.25 27.44 10.05
CA SER A 626 -7.38 26.68 9.49
C SER A 626 -8.00 27.38 8.27
N GLN A 627 -7.73 26.85 7.07
CA GLN A 627 -8.22 27.33 5.78
C GLN A 627 -8.38 26.15 4.82
N GLY A 628 -9.25 26.26 3.83
CA GLY A 628 -9.37 25.24 2.79
C GLY A 628 -10.05 25.76 1.54
N ALA A 629 -9.67 25.20 0.40
CA ALA A 629 -10.21 25.55 -0.91
C ALA A 629 -10.28 24.31 -1.79
N ALA A 630 -11.40 24.16 -2.49
CA ALA A 630 -11.63 23.11 -3.46
C ALA A 630 -12.52 23.63 -4.58
N PHE A 631 -12.29 23.16 -5.80
CA PHE A 631 -13.11 23.52 -6.94
C PHE A 631 -13.35 22.31 -7.84
N SER A 632 -14.51 22.30 -8.48
CA SER A 632 -14.84 21.35 -9.53
C SER A 632 -14.64 21.99 -10.90
N TYR A 633 -14.18 21.22 -11.87
CA TYR A 633 -13.90 21.71 -13.21
C TYR A 633 -14.31 20.68 -14.26
N LEU A 634 -14.47 21.14 -15.50
CA LEU A 634 -14.67 20.34 -16.71
C LEU A 634 -13.72 20.78 -17.81
N LEU A 635 -13.27 19.83 -18.63
CA LEU A 635 -12.54 20.06 -19.87
C LEU A 635 -13.42 19.67 -21.05
N ALA A 636 -13.52 20.54 -22.04
CA ALA A 636 -14.26 20.30 -23.27
C ALA A 636 -13.43 20.62 -24.50
N ALA A 637 -13.67 19.90 -25.59
CA ALA A 637 -12.98 20.06 -26.88
C ALA A 637 -13.96 19.99 -28.06
N GLY A 638 -13.64 20.69 -29.14
CA GLY A 638 -14.40 20.65 -30.40
C GLY A 638 -13.89 21.65 -31.45
N SER A 639 -14.42 21.55 -32.68
CA SER A 639 -13.96 22.32 -33.86
C SER A 639 -14.43 23.79 -33.90
N ALA A 640 -15.32 24.18 -32.99
CA ALA A 640 -15.83 25.54 -32.82
C ALA A 640 -16.43 25.68 -31.41
N THR A 641 -15.66 25.45 -30.36
CA THR A 641 -16.17 25.47 -28.97
C THR A 641 -16.30 26.86 -28.38
N ILE A 642 -15.92 27.93 -29.10
CA ILE A 642 -15.94 29.30 -28.57
C ILE A 642 -16.88 30.17 -29.40
N ALA A 643 -17.97 30.62 -28.79
CA ALA A 643 -18.78 31.68 -29.36
C ALA A 643 -17.98 32.99 -29.36
N PRO A 644 -17.98 33.78 -30.46
CA PRO A 644 -17.41 35.12 -30.44
C PRO A 644 -18.05 35.91 -29.29
N VAL A 645 -17.24 36.49 -28.42
CA VAL A 645 -17.72 37.42 -27.39
C VAL A 645 -18.53 38.49 -28.12
N PRO A 646 -19.83 38.69 -27.80
CA PRO A 646 -20.61 39.74 -28.43
C PRO A 646 -19.90 41.07 -28.13
N GLU A 647 -19.38 41.73 -29.16
CA GLU A 647 -18.95 43.12 -29.01
C GLU A 647 -20.14 43.90 -28.41
N PRO A 648 -19.90 44.81 -27.45
CA PRO A 648 -20.96 45.66 -26.92
C PRO A 648 -21.70 46.23 -28.12
N SER A 649 -23.02 46.04 -28.17
CA SER A 649 -23.82 46.38 -29.34
C SER A 649 -23.39 47.74 -29.87
N GLN A 650 -23.18 47.86 -31.18
CA GLN A 650 -22.73 49.13 -31.78
C GLN A 650 -23.62 50.32 -31.36
N PHE A 651 -24.87 50.04 -30.96
CA PHE A 651 -25.78 50.97 -30.30
C PHE A 651 -25.33 51.47 -28.92
N ALA A 652 -24.75 50.64 -28.05
CA ALA A 652 -24.23 51.06 -26.74
C ALA A 652 -23.00 51.98 -26.87
N MET A 653 -22.10 51.70 -27.82
CA MET A 653 -20.96 52.57 -28.12
C MET A 653 -21.38 53.85 -28.84
N LEU A 654 -22.41 53.81 -29.71
CA LEU A 654 -23.00 54.98 -30.35
C LEU A 654 -23.74 55.88 -29.35
N LEU A 655 -24.48 55.30 -28.38
CA LEU A 655 -25.16 56.05 -27.31
C LEU A 655 -24.15 56.70 -26.33
N ALA A 656 -23.08 55.99 -25.97
CA ALA A 656 -21.99 56.56 -25.18
C ALA A 656 -21.29 57.71 -25.96
N GLY A 657 -21.06 57.53 -27.26
CA GLY A 657 -20.51 58.58 -28.13
C GLY A 657 -21.43 59.81 -28.26
N LEU A 658 -22.73 59.62 -28.45
CA LEU A 658 -23.73 60.69 -28.52
C LEU A 658 -23.92 61.44 -27.20
N ALA A 659 -23.79 60.75 -26.05
CA ALA A 659 -23.82 61.38 -24.73
C ALA A 659 -22.62 62.33 -24.51
N VAL A 660 -21.44 61.96 -24.99
CA VAL A 660 -20.22 62.80 -24.92
C VAL A 660 -20.31 64.00 -25.88
N VAL A 661 -20.91 63.83 -27.06
CA VAL A 661 -21.13 64.94 -28.02
C VAL A 661 -22.21 65.92 -27.53
N SER A 662 -23.28 65.43 -26.92
CA SER A 662 -24.32 66.31 -26.35
C SER A 662 -23.82 67.09 -25.12
N LEU A 663 -22.92 66.51 -24.30
CA LEU A 663 -22.22 67.23 -23.23
C LEU A 663 -21.22 68.30 -23.72
N THR A 664 -20.60 68.09 -24.89
CA THR A 664 -19.66 69.06 -25.47
C THR A 664 -20.36 70.19 -26.24
N VAL A 665 -21.52 69.92 -26.85
CA VAL A 665 -22.35 70.96 -27.49
C VAL A 665 -23.06 71.84 -26.45
N HIS A 666 -23.50 71.30 -25.31
CA HIS A 666 -24.11 72.10 -24.23
C HIS A 666 -23.13 73.07 -23.56
N ARG A 667 -21.81 72.78 -23.58
CA ARG A 667 -20.76 73.69 -23.06
C ARG A 667 -20.42 74.86 -24.00
N ARG A 668 -20.84 74.85 -25.26
CA ARG A 668 -20.60 75.97 -26.20
C ARG A 668 -21.71 77.02 -26.25
N VAL A 669 -22.88 76.78 -25.66
CA VAL A 669 -24.05 77.69 -25.73
C VAL A 669 -24.31 78.47 -24.43
N ARG A 670 -23.54 78.24 -23.35
CA ARG A 670 -23.59 79.05 -22.12
C ARG A 670 -22.24 79.69 -21.79
N ARG A 671 -21.91 80.75 -22.53
CA ARG A 671 -21.02 81.85 -22.12
C ARG A 671 -21.50 83.15 -22.79
N PRO A 672 -22.30 84.00 -22.13
CA PRO A 672 -22.01 85.42 -22.00
C PRO A 672 -20.88 85.66 -20.99
#